data_AF-A0A6M4G497-F1
#
_entry.id   AF-A0A6M4G497-F1
#
_cell.length_a   1.000
_cell.length_b   1.000
_cell.length_c   1.000
_cell.angle_alpha   90.00
_cell.angle_beta   90.00
_cell.angle_gamma   90.00
#
_symmetry.space_group_name_H-M   'P 1'
#
loop_
_entity.id
_entity.type
_entity.pdbx_description
1 polymer ?
#
loop_
_entity_poly.entity_id
_entity_poly.type
_entity_poly.pdbx_seq_one_letter_code
_entity_poly.pdbx_strand_id
1 'polypeptide(L)'
;MREKELRLALVCYGGISLAVYMHGITKEIWHLTRASRAFHDGVAPRGASEAVYHQLLADIEAASGTRLRVLPDIIAGASAGGINGIFLAQAIETGQSLEPLTALWLDNADVDELLDPDARPARALTKFWATPLVWMAARRPGDAVERTVAPDTREEVRMKLSRFIRSRWFEPPFGGEIFSTMLLDAFDAMAVTPAGPSLLPDGHPLDLFVTVTDFDGHVQSLSLNSPPQVIETEHRLSIGFRGRGGSASGFADPAELVFAARATASFPGAFPPFTVRELDRVLKRRHRAWPGRDAFLARVLPRRAARGEAEDAVLIDGSVLANAPFAQAIGALKNRPSRREVDRRFVYIDPKPGHRSIHLNREGEEEVAPTGENAPLPGFFRTIFGALSDIPREQPIRDNLEAIDRHSARIRRMGRIIQALRPGIEAEVEGAIGRMLFLDRPTPARLSAWRGKAQQRAAASAGFAFPAYAHLKLSGIVEDLAARLFQLSGEDAPMMREAYRQAIWKQVRAIGADQLTEDAGSAAAPVLFFRTHDLAFRIRRLRFLARRLAETLELEADADSEAVQAMHDAIYRALALYTECEGNDFYNDHVRAAAAQVPTDAGAALEAMAQARGLRARDEAADMLLAEALANLPKAGRRTMLLAYLGFPFSDIATLPLLQGDAVDEYDPIKVDRISPEDCTAIRAGGANATLKGIEFNNFGAFFSRVYRENDYLWGRLHGVERLLDIVISAIPAPTRLPEGALRNYRRAAFLAILDEEESRLPHVADLIAGLREEIG
;
A
#
# COMPACT_ATOMS: atom_id res chain seq x y z
N MET A 1 -9.83 -22.16 -16.16
CA MET A 1 -8.48 -21.69 -15.81
C MET A 1 -8.62 -20.62 -14.73
N ARG A 2 -8.05 -20.85 -13.55
CA ARG A 2 -8.26 -19.99 -12.37
C ARG A 2 -7.37 -18.76 -12.45
N GLU A 3 -7.92 -17.56 -12.30
CA GLU A 3 -7.14 -16.32 -12.25
C GLU A 3 -7.04 -15.82 -10.81
N LYS A 4 -5.82 -15.54 -10.35
CA LYS A 4 -5.56 -15.04 -8.99
C LYS A 4 -4.66 -13.81 -9.03
N GLU A 5 -4.95 -12.83 -8.19
CA GLU A 5 -4.17 -11.59 -8.07
C GLU A 5 -3.40 -11.57 -6.73
N LEU A 6 -2.08 -11.49 -6.79
CA LEU A 6 -1.22 -11.17 -5.66
C LEU A 6 -1.06 -9.65 -5.60
N ARG A 7 -1.78 -8.98 -4.68
CA ARG A 7 -1.78 -7.52 -4.57
C ARG A 7 -0.84 -7.07 -3.45
N LEU A 8 0.14 -6.23 -3.80
CA LEU A 8 1.18 -5.78 -2.88
C LEU A 8 0.93 -4.33 -2.45
N ALA A 9 0.80 -4.13 -1.15
CA ALA A 9 0.86 -2.83 -0.49
C ALA A 9 2.27 -2.62 0.08
N LEU A 10 3.06 -1.83 -0.62
CA LEU A 10 4.46 -1.58 -0.35
C LEU A 10 4.63 -0.44 0.66
N VAL A 11 5.39 -0.68 1.72
CA VAL A 11 5.76 0.33 2.72
C VAL A 11 7.28 0.49 2.74
N CYS A 12 7.77 1.57 2.12
CA CYS A 12 9.19 1.91 2.05
C CYS A 12 9.57 2.77 3.26
N TYR A 13 10.33 2.22 4.20
CA TYR A 13 10.66 2.93 5.43
C TYR A 13 11.52 4.18 5.20
N GLY A 14 11.25 5.20 6.01
CA GLY A 14 12.13 6.33 6.22
C GLY A 14 13.23 5.97 7.21
N GLY A 15 14.46 6.36 6.90
CA GLY A 15 15.63 5.99 7.69
C GLY A 15 16.91 6.44 6.99
N ILE A 16 17.85 6.93 7.78
CA ILE A 16 18.67 8.07 7.39
C ILE A 16 19.64 7.81 6.21
N SER A 17 19.93 6.56 5.78
CA SER A 17 20.72 6.35 4.54
C SER A 17 20.87 4.89 4.05
N LEU A 18 19.76 4.21 3.75
CA LEU A 18 19.81 2.95 2.98
C LEU A 18 18.98 3.04 1.69
N ALA A 19 18.93 4.25 1.11
CA ALA A 19 18.22 4.58 -0.12
C ALA A 19 18.63 3.66 -1.28
N VAL A 20 19.93 3.44 -1.41
CA VAL A 20 20.54 2.65 -2.50
C VAL A 20 20.19 1.17 -2.36
N TYR A 21 20.20 0.63 -1.15
CA TYR A 21 19.74 -0.74 -0.87
C TYR A 21 18.24 -0.90 -1.15
N MET A 22 17.41 0.05 -0.67
CA MET A 22 15.97 0.04 -0.94
C MET A 22 15.68 0.14 -2.45
N HIS A 23 16.49 0.89 -3.20
CA HIS A 23 16.37 1.00 -4.66
C HIS A 23 16.57 -0.36 -5.34
N GLY A 24 17.57 -1.14 -4.93
CA GLY A 24 17.78 -2.51 -5.42
C GLY A 24 16.55 -3.40 -5.23
N ILE A 25 15.87 -3.29 -4.07
CA ILE A 25 14.62 -4.02 -3.81
C ILE A 25 13.48 -3.52 -4.70
N THR A 26 13.30 -2.20 -4.82
CA THR A 26 12.24 -1.63 -5.69
C THR A 26 12.47 -1.95 -7.16
N LYS A 27 13.73 -2.10 -7.60
CA LYS A 27 14.08 -2.57 -8.94
C LYS A 27 13.61 -4.01 -9.18
N GLU A 28 13.78 -4.91 -8.21
CA GLU A 28 13.26 -6.28 -8.35
C GLU A 28 11.72 -6.35 -8.29
N ILE A 29 11.06 -5.50 -7.50
CA ILE A 29 9.59 -5.37 -7.54
C ILE A 29 9.14 -4.94 -8.94
N TRP A 30 9.83 -3.97 -9.54
CA TRP A 30 9.58 -3.54 -10.91
C TRP A 30 9.80 -4.67 -11.92
N HIS A 31 10.91 -5.41 -11.84
CA HIS A 31 11.18 -6.58 -12.68
C HIS A 31 10.12 -7.69 -12.54
N LEU A 32 9.70 -8.03 -11.31
CA LEU A 32 8.61 -8.99 -11.06
C LEU A 32 7.30 -8.53 -11.70
N THR A 33 6.98 -7.24 -11.59
CA THR A 33 5.75 -6.69 -12.17
C THR A 33 5.80 -6.70 -13.69
N ARG A 34 6.96 -6.39 -14.29
CA ARG A 34 7.20 -6.51 -15.73
C ARG A 34 7.09 -7.95 -16.22
N ALA A 35 7.68 -8.90 -15.50
CA ALA A 35 7.58 -10.32 -15.80
C ALA A 35 6.13 -10.82 -15.71
N SER A 36 5.39 -10.37 -14.70
CA SER A 36 3.96 -10.69 -14.58
C SER A 36 3.14 -10.11 -15.74
N ARG A 37 3.35 -8.84 -16.11
CA ARG A 37 2.70 -8.24 -17.27
C ARG A 37 3.03 -9.03 -18.56
N ALA A 38 4.31 -9.30 -18.81
CA ALA A 38 4.78 -10.01 -19.99
C ALA A 38 4.18 -11.43 -20.12
N PHE A 39 4.14 -12.17 -19.02
CA PHE A 39 3.51 -13.50 -18.94
C PHE A 39 2.02 -13.46 -19.31
N HIS A 40 1.30 -12.43 -18.85
CA HIS A 40 -0.12 -12.29 -19.15
C HIS A 40 -0.39 -11.82 -20.59
N ASP A 41 0.49 -11.00 -21.15
CA ASP A 41 0.41 -10.50 -22.51
C ASP A 41 0.96 -11.50 -23.56
N GLY A 42 1.58 -12.60 -23.13
CA GLY A 42 2.20 -13.59 -24.01
C GLY A 42 3.45 -13.05 -24.71
N VAL A 43 4.16 -12.11 -24.08
CA VAL A 43 5.36 -11.46 -24.62
C VAL A 43 6.59 -11.95 -23.87
N ALA A 44 7.71 -12.08 -24.57
CA ALA A 44 8.97 -12.47 -23.95
C ALA A 44 9.45 -11.43 -22.91
N PRO A 45 9.99 -11.87 -21.75
CA PRO A 45 10.63 -10.99 -20.78
C PRO A 45 11.88 -10.33 -21.38
N ARG A 46 12.24 -9.13 -20.92
CA ARG A 46 13.37 -8.37 -21.49
C ARG A 46 14.61 -8.35 -20.59
N GLY A 47 14.43 -8.45 -19.27
CA GLY A 47 15.52 -8.47 -18.28
C GLY A 47 15.93 -9.86 -17.82
N ALA A 48 17.12 -9.97 -17.21
CA ALA A 48 17.67 -11.25 -16.75
C ALA A 48 16.85 -11.85 -15.60
N SER A 49 16.68 -11.13 -14.48
CA SER A 49 15.83 -11.62 -13.37
C SER A 49 14.34 -11.67 -13.75
N GLU A 50 13.90 -10.81 -14.69
CA GLU A 50 12.55 -10.88 -15.27
C GLU A 50 12.25 -12.23 -15.93
N ALA A 51 13.23 -12.80 -16.64
CA ALA A 51 13.07 -14.10 -17.29
C ALA A 51 12.85 -15.23 -16.28
N VAL A 52 13.52 -15.15 -15.14
CA VAL A 52 13.36 -16.13 -14.05
C VAL A 52 11.97 -16.02 -13.42
N TYR A 53 11.50 -14.79 -13.15
CA TYR A 53 10.13 -14.57 -12.66
C TYR A 53 9.07 -15.00 -13.66
N HIS A 54 9.27 -14.73 -14.95
CA HIS A 54 8.35 -15.13 -16.01
C HIS A 54 8.23 -16.67 -16.06
N GLN A 55 9.36 -17.38 -16.02
CA GLN A 55 9.37 -18.84 -16.00
C GLN A 55 8.70 -19.39 -14.73
N LEU A 56 8.95 -18.79 -13.57
CA LEU A 56 8.27 -19.16 -12.33
C LEU A 56 6.74 -19.08 -12.46
N LEU A 57 6.22 -17.99 -13.04
CA LEU A 57 4.78 -17.81 -13.23
C LEU A 57 4.18 -18.85 -14.19
N ALA A 58 4.90 -19.20 -15.24
CA ALA A 58 4.49 -20.26 -16.18
C ALA A 58 4.46 -21.64 -15.50
N ASP A 59 5.48 -21.97 -14.70
CA ASP A 59 5.54 -23.23 -13.97
C ASP A 59 4.47 -23.31 -12.87
N ILE A 60 4.16 -22.19 -12.22
CA ILE A 60 3.03 -22.10 -11.28
C ILE A 60 1.71 -22.39 -11.99
N GLU A 61 1.47 -21.79 -13.16
CA GLU A 61 0.26 -22.04 -13.94
C GLU A 61 0.17 -23.51 -14.34
N ALA A 62 1.25 -24.10 -14.84
CA ALA A 62 1.31 -25.50 -15.24
C ALA A 62 1.07 -26.47 -14.07
N ALA A 63 1.63 -26.19 -12.89
CA ALA A 63 1.52 -27.07 -11.73
C ALA A 63 0.20 -26.92 -10.97
N SER A 64 -0.39 -25.73 -10.95
CA SER A 64 -1.54 -25.41 -10.09
C SER A 64 -2.84 -25.08 -10.84
N GLY A 65 -2.80 -24.94 -12.17
CA GLY A 65 -3.91 -24.44 -12.98
C GLY A 65 -4.29 -22.98 -12.67
N THR A 66 -3.45 -22.28 -11.88
CA THR A 66 -3.69 -20.90 -11.42
C THR A 66 -2.80 -19.94 -12.17
N ARG A 67 -3.42 -19.08 -12.97
CA ARG A 67 -2.77 -17.98 -13.65
C ARG A 67 -2.62 -16.79 -12.70
N LEU A 68 -1.46 -16.72 -12.04
CA LEU A 68 -1.16 -15.69 -11.03
C LEU A 68 -0.73 -14.37 -11.68
N ARG A 69 -1.31 -13.25 -11.24
CA ARG A 69 -0.91 -11.89 -11.61
C ARG A 69 -0.40 -11.15 -10.38
N VAL A 70 0.75 -10.49 -10.47
CA VAL A 70 1.34 -9.72 -9.36
C VAL A 70 1.12 -8.22 -9.60
N LEU A 71 0.53 -7.53 -8.62
CA LEU A 71 0.08 -6.14 -8.75
C LEU A 71 0.52 -5.30 -7.52
N PRO A 72 1.61 -4.54 -7.60
CA PRO A 72 1.89 -3.48 -6.63
C PRO A 72 0.96 -2.29 -6.87
N ASP A 73 -0.10 -2.19 -6.08
CA ASP A 73 -1.22 -1.24 -6.29
C ASP A 73 -1.32 -0.17 -5.19
N ILE A 74 -0.57 -0.33 -4.10
CA ILE A 74 -0.43 0.66 -3.02
C ILE A 74 1.06 0.82 -2.72
N ILE A 75 1.57 2.05 -2.78
CA ILE A 75 2.94 2.37 -2.41
C ILE A 75 2.90 3.49 -1.37
N ALA A 76 3.55 3.31 -0.24
CA ALA A 76 3.67 4.33 0.78
C ALA A 76 5.12 4.44 1.23
N GLY A 77 5.63 5.66 1.38
CA GLY A 77 7.02 5.86 1.78
C GLY A 77 7.30 7.18 2.50
N ALA A 78 8.43 7.20 3.20
CA ALA A 78 8.96 8.37 3.90
C ALA A 78 10.45 8.53 3.58
N SER A 79 10.96 9.76 3.54
CA SER A 79 12.38 10.06 3.30
C SER A 79 12.91 9.42 2.01
N ALA A 80 14.11 8.84 2.06
CA ALA A 80 14.68 8.02 1.00
C ALA A 80 13.75 6.91 0.46
N GLY A 81 12.98 6.27 1.34
CA GLY A 81 11.97 5.28 0.94
C GLY A 81 10.83 5.90 0.13
N GLY A 82 10.46 7.14 0.45
CA GLY A 82 9.51 7.94 -0.32
C GLY A 82 9.98 8.24 -1.74
N ILE A 83 11.26 8.57 -1.92
CA ILE A 83 11.86 8.79 -3.26
C ILE A 83 11.74 7.51 -4.11
N ASN A 84 12.23 6.38 -3.61
CA ASN A 84 12.16 5.12 -4.36
C ASN A 84 10.70 4.73 -4.67
N GLY A 85 9.78 4.97 -3.73
CA GLY A 85 8.35 4.74 -3.92
C GLY A 85 7.74 5.61 -5.03
N ILE A 86 8.11 6.90 -5.10
CA ILE A 86 7.65 7.84 -6.14
C ILE A 86 8.08 7.36 -7.53
N PHE A 87 9.37 7.07 -7.70
CA PHE A 87 9.92 6.62 -8.98
C PHE A 87 9.35 5.25 -9.38
N LEU A 88 9.18 4.33 -8.43
CA LEU A 88 8.54 3.04 -8.66
C LEU A 88 7.09 3.21 -9.13
N ALA A 89 6.31 4.08 -8.48
CA ALA A 89 4.93 4.36 -8.87
C ALA A 89 4.84 4.93 -10.30
N GLN A 90 5.71 5.89 -10.62
CA GLN A 90 5.84 6.46 -11.98
C GLN A 90 6.14 5.36 -13.00
N ALA A 91 7.12 4.50 -12.74
CA ALA A 91 7.52 3.41 -13.63
C ALA A 91 6.42 2.35 -13.82
N ILE A 92 5.68 2.02 -12.76
CA ILE A 92 4.55 1.07 -12.81
C ILE A 92 3.41 1.61 -13.67
N GLU A 93 3.02 2.87 -13.47
CA GLU A 93 1.89 3.45 -14.19
C GLU A 93 2.23 3.73 -15.65
N THR A 94 3.39 4.34 -15.91
CA THR A 94 3.74 4.80 -17.27
C THR A 94 4.47 3.76 -18.11
N GLY A 95 4.94 2.66 -17.51
CA GLY A 95 5.81 1.68 -18.17
C GLY A 95 7.24 2.19 -18.42
N GLN A 96 7.63 3.33 -17.83
CA GLN A 96 8.99 3.88 -17.92
C GLN A 96 10.03 2.99 -17.19
N SER A 97 11.29 3.17 -17.57
CA SER A 97 12.43 2.45 -16.97
C SER A 97 12.85 3.07 -15.64
N LEU A 98 13.21 2.23 -14.66
CA LEU A 98 13.86 2.68 -13.41
C LEU A 98 15.37 2.86 -13.54
N GLU A 99 15.97 2.52 -14.67
CA GLU A 99 17.42 2.61 -14.85
C GLU A 99 18.01 4.02 -14.70
N PRO A 100 17.32 5.10 -15.10
CA PRO A 100 17.77 6.45 -14.81
C PRO A 100 17.88 6.74 -13.30
N LEU A 101 17.01 6.18 -12.47
CA LEU A 101 17.13 6.31 -11.02
C LEU A 101 18.33 5.50 -10.50
N THR A 102 18.60 4.32 -11.07
CA THR A 102 19.81 3.55 -10.74
C THR A 102 21.06 4.38 -11.02
N ALA A 103 21.14 5.01 -12.19
CA ALA A 103 22.26 5.88 -12.56
C ALA A 103 22.38 7.06 -11.59
N LEU A 104 21.28 7.75 -11.27
CA LEU A 104 21.27 8.83 -10.26
C LEU A 104 21.84 8.35 -8.92
N TRP A 105 21.37 7.21 -8.40
CA TRP A 105 21.86 6.71 -7.12
C TRP A 105 23.32 6.35 -7.17
N LEU A 106 23.79 5.71 -8.22
CA LEU A 106 25.18 5.28 -8.30
C LEU A 106 26.11 6.48 -8.57
N ASP A 107 25.79 7.32 -9.55
CA ASP A 107 26.66 8.38 -10.09
C ASP A 107 26.56 9.69 -9.28
N ASN A 108 25.34 10.11 -8.94
CA ASN A 108 25.08 11.46 -8.42
C ASN A 108 24.80 11.53 -6.91
N ALA A 109 24.54 10.40 -6.25
CA ALA A 109 24.39 10.37 -4.79
C ALA A 109 25.74 10.41 -4.04
N ASP A 110 26.74 11.07 -4.62
CA ASP A 110 28.00 11.37 -3.96
C ASP A 110 27.87 12.66 -3.14
N VAL A 111 28.44 12.65 -1.93
CA VAL A 111 28.49 13.84 -1.06
C VAL A 111 29.06 15.05 -1.82
N ASP A 112 30.11 14.88 -2.62
CA ASP A 112 30.76 16.00 -3.33
C ASP A 112 29.86 16.65 -4.41
N GLU A 113 28.94 15.88 -5.01
CA GLU A 113 27.95 16.37 -5.98
C GLU A 113 26.75 17.03 -5.30
N LEU A 114 26.38 16.54 -4.11
CA LEU A 114 25.27 17.07 -3.31
C LEU A 114 25.65 18.33 -2.53
N LEU A 115 26.95 18.58 -2.29
CA LEU A 115 27.43 19.74 -1.53
C LEU A 115 27.09 21.07 -2.23
N ASP A 116 26.56 22.03 -1.47
CA ASP A 116 26.29 23.38 -1.94
C ASP A 116 27.58 24.04 -2.51
N PRO A 117 27.54 24.72 -3.67
CA PRO A 117 28.68 25.42 -4.23
C PRO A 117 29.31 26.43 -3.25
N ASP A 118 28.51 27.05 -2.38
CA ASP A 118 28.99 27.99 -1.35
C ASP A 118 29.54 27.28 -0.10
N ALA A 119 29.27 25.98 0.06
CA ALA A 119 29.88 25.12 1.08
C ALA A 119 31.23 24.52 0.64
N ARG A 120 31.58 24.60 -0.66
CA ARG A 120 32.90 24.24 -1.17
C ARG A 120 33.93 25.25 -0.66
N PRO A 121 35.06 24.84 -0.05
CA PRO A 121 35.97 25.76 0.61
C PRO A 121 36.57 26.77 -0.39
N ALA A 122 36.02 27.99 -0.40
CA ALA A 122 36.60 29.10 -1.12
C ALA A 122 37.95 29.47 -0.47
N ARG A 123 39.03 29.18 -1.21
CA ARG A 123 40.46 29.44 -0.93
C ARG A 123 41.08 28.54 0.15
N ALA A 124 42.13 27.83 -0.25
CA ALA A 124 42.97 26.93 0.56
C ALA A 124 43.74 27.58 1.73
N LEU A 125 43.36 28.79 2.17
CA LEU A 125 44.12 29.62 3.13
C LEU A 125 43.36 29.96 4.42
N THR A 126 42.06 29.67 4.56
CA THR A 126 41.27 30.13 5.73
C THR A 126 41.23 29.17 6.93
N LYS A 127 41.83 27.97 6.86
CA LYS A 127 41.87 27.01 8.00
C LYS A 127 43.20 26.26 8.15
N PHE A 128 44.35 26.93 7.96
CA PHE A 128 45.69 26.35 8.16
C PHE A 128 45.86 25.66 9.54
N TRP A 129 45.18 26.18 10.57
CA TRP A 129 45.24 25.70 11.96
C TRP A 129 44.43 24.41 12.24
N ALA A 130 43.51 23.99 11.36
CA ALA A 130 42.74 22.74 11.52
C ALA A 130 43.47 21.50 10.97
N THR A 131 44.44 21.72 10.08
CA THR A 131 45.24 20.67 9.43
C THR A 131 46.05 19.80 10.41
N PRO A 132 46.73 20.37 11.42
CA PRO A 132 47.47 19.57 12.40
C PRO A 132 46.55 18.70 13.29
N LEU A 133 45.38 19.22 13.67
CA LEU A 133 44.44 18.52 14.56
C LEU A 133 43.69 17.38 13.86
N VAL A 134 43.26 17.57 12.62
CA VAL A 134 42.64 16.50 11.80
C VAL A 134 43.66 15.42 11.44
N TRP A 135 44.90 15.81 11.14
CA TRP A 135 45.98 14.86 10.85
C TRP A 135 46.44 14.10 12.10
N MET A 136 46.39 14.72 13.29
CA MET A 136 46.66 14.07 14.57
C MET A 136 45.52 13.15 15.03
N ALA A 137 44.27 13.45 14.69
CA ALA A 137 43.11 12.57 14.92
C ALA A 137 43.09 11.38 13.94
N ALA A 138 43.40 11.59 12.66
CA ALA A 138 43.44 10.56 11.63
C ALA A 138 44.66 9.61 11.70
N ARG A 139 45.66 9.91 12.54
CA ARG A 139 46.87 9.09 12.77
C ARG A 139 46.93 8.41 14.15
N ARG A 140 45.87 8.47 14.96
CA ARG A 140 45.83 7.69 16.21
C ARG A 140 45.60 6.20 15.89
N PRO A 141 46.43 5.28 16.41
CA PRO A 141 46.18 3.85 16.25
C PRO A 141 44.82 3.52 16.89
N GLY A 142 43.86 3.02 16.09
CA GLY A 142 42.52 2.67 16.57
C GLY A 142 41.40 3.69 16.30
N ASP A 143 41.58 4.56 15.30
CA ASP A 143 40.53 5.47 14.81
C ASP A 143 39.31 4.68 14.28
N ALA A 144 38.09 5.25 14.37
CA ALA A 144 36.85 4.58 13.95
C ALA A 144 36.93 4.14 12.48
N VAL A 145 37.56 4.96 11.63
CA VAL A 145 37.80 4.65 10.22
C VAL A 145 38.76 3.47 10.02
N GLU A 146 39.71 3.25 10.94
CA GLU A 146 40.63 2.10 10.92
C GLU A 146 39.95 0.78 11.34
N ARG A 147 38.88 0.86 12.14
CA ARG A 147 38.12 -0.30 12.64
C ARG A 147 36.93 -0.72 11.76
N THR A 148 36.27 0.21 11.06
CA THR A 148 35.08 -0.11 10.25
C THR A 148 35.28 -0.09 8.73
N VAL A 149 36.28 0.62 8.19
CA VAL A 149 36.43 0.80 6.73
C VAL A 149 37.52 -0.12 6.15
N ALA A 150 37.25 -0.73 5.00
CA ALA A 150 38.19 -1.61 4.29
C ALA A 150 39.46 -0.83 3.86
N PRO A 151 40.67 -1.44 3.88
CA PRO A 151 41.95 -0.73 3.70
C PRO A 151 41.99 0.20 2.48
N ASP A 152 41.41 -0.25 1.36
CA ASP A 152 41.51 0.41 0.05
C ASP A 152 40.60 1.64 -0.10
N THR A 153 39.61 1.82 0.78
CA THR A 153 38.66 2.96 0.72
C THR A 153 38.87 3.98 1.84
N ARG A 154 39.81 3.72 2.77
CA ARG A 154 40.08 4.58 3.93
C ARG A 154 40.51 6.00 3.56
N GLU A 155 41.33 6.15 2.53
CA GLU A 155 41.84 7.47 2.13
C GLU A 155 40.76 8.34 1.48
N GLU A 156 39.91 7.76 0.62
CA GLU A 156 38.77 8.45 0.00
C GLU A 156 37.78 8.90 1.07
N VAL A 157 37.36 7.98 1.94
CA VAL A 157 36.40 8.26 3.02
C VAL A 157 36.96 9.29 4.00
N ARG A 158 38.25 9.19 4.40
CA ARG A 158 38.90 10.21 5.25
C ARG A 158 38.94 11.58 4.57
N MET A 159 39.25 11.62 3.27
CA MET A 159 39.35 12.87 2.52
C MET A 159 37.98 13.55 2.40
N LYS A 160 36.94 12.81 2.01
CA LYS A 160 35.55 13.31 1.91
C LYS A 160 34.98 13.70 3.27
N LEU A 161 35.19 12.89 4.31
CA LEU A 161 34.81 13.22 5.69
C LEU A 161 35.52 14.50 6.17
N SER A 162 36.80 14.67 5.82
CA SER A 162 37.53 15.89 6.17
C SER A 162 37.03 17.13 5.42
N ARG A 163 36.50 17.00 4.20
CA ARG A 163 35.85 18.10 3.46
C ARG A 163 34.46 18.42 4.03
N PHE A 164 33.69 17.39 4.36
CA PHE A 164 32.39 17.47 5.03
C PHE A 164 32.50 18.13 6.43
N ILE A 165 33.56 17.85 7.19
CA ILE A 165 33.81 18.50 8.47
C ILE A 165 34.31 19.96 8.28
N ARG A 166 34.89 20.30 7.11
CA ARG A 166 35.41 21.63 6.80
C ARG A 166 34.34 22.62 6.29
N SER A 167 33.19 22.16 5.78
CA SER A 167 32.04 23.00 5.43
C SER A 167 31.43 23.67 6.67
N ARG A 168 30.68 24.77 6.48
CA ARG A 168 30.24 25.66 7.57
C ARG A 168 29.44 24.88 8.63
N TRP A 169 29.85 25.01 9.88
CA TRP A 169 29.37 24.22 11.03
C TRP A 169 27.95 24.56 11.53
N PHE A 170 27.10 25.19 10.72
CA PHE A 170 25.72 25.57 11.09
C PHE A 170 24.71 25.63 9.92
N GLU A 171 25.10 25.25 8.70
CA GLU A 171 24.21 25.18 7.52
C GLU A 171 24.20 23.73 7.00
N PRO A 172 23.05 23.20 6.53
CA PRO A 172 22.97 21.86 5.93
C PRO A 172 24.00 21.75 4.80
N PRO A 173 24.83 20.69 4.78
CA PRO A 173 25.94 20.58 3.83
C PRO A 173 25.45 20.42 2.37
N PHE A 174 24.25 19.87 2.16
CA PHE A 174 23.72 19.60 0.83
C PHE A 174 22.82 20.72 0.29
N GLY A 175 22.97 21.07 -0.98
CA GLY A 175 22.19 22.11 -1.62
C GLY A 175 20.77 21.64 -1.97
N GLY A 176 19.74 22.27 -1.39
CA GLY A 176 18.34 21.92 -1.65
C GLY A 176 17.96 22.03 -3.15
N GLU A 177 18.31 23.15 -3.76
CA GLU A 177 18.05 23.38 -5.19
C GLU A 177 18.83 22.42 -6.11
N ILE A 178 20.03 21.98 -5.72
CA ILE A 178 20.80 20.97 -6.44
C ILE A 178 20.03 19.65 -6.43
N PHE A 179 19.53 19.25 -5.25
CA PHE A 179 18.79 18.01 -5.14
C PHE A 179 17.48 18.05 -5.93
N SER A 180 16.73 19.16 -5.86
CA SER A 180 15.55 19.38 -6.69
C SER A 180 15.86 19.29 -8.19
N THR A 181 17.02 19.82 -8.60
CA THR A 181 17.50 19.74 -9.99
C THR A 181 17.81 18.30 -10.38
N MET A 182 18.52 17.57 -9.53
CA MET A 182 18.88 16.16 -9.74
C MET A 182 17.64 15.26 -9.85
N LEU A 183 16.61 15.49 -9.03
CA LEU A 183 15.35 14.75 -9.12
C LEU A 183 14.60 15.04 -10.43
N LEU A 184 14.58 16.29 -10.88
CA LEU A 184 14.03 16.65 -12.20
C LEU A 184 14.80 15.97 -13.34
N ASP A 185 16.13 15.93 -13.27
CA ASP A 185 16.98 15.28 -14.27
C ASP A 185 16.65 13.79 -14.40
N ALA A 186 16.41 13.10 -13.29
CA ALA A 186 16.02 11.69 -13.32
C ALA A 186 14.64 11.48 -13.95
N PHE A 187 13.65 12.32 -13.67
CA PHE A 187 12.35 12.23 -14.36
C PHE A 187 12.46 12.55 -15.85
N ASP A 188 13.29 13.51 -16.23
CA ASP A 188 13.53 13.84 -17.64
C ASP A 188 14.24 12.66 -18.35
N ALA A 189 15.20 12.02 -17.70
CA ALA A 189 15.86 10.83 -18.22
C ALA A 189 14.91 9.62 -18.33
N MET A 190 13.97 9.45 -17.39
CA MET A 190 12.89 8.46 -17.52
C MET A 190 11.98 8.75 -18.70
N ALA A 191 11.64 10.02 -18.94
CA ALA A 191 10.76 10.43 -20.02
C ALA A 191 11.37 10.25 -21.42
N VAL A 192 12.70 10.38 -21.55
CA VAL A 192 13.42 10.19 -22.82
C VAL A 192 13.67 8.70 -23.12
N THR A 193 13.71 7.84 -22.08
CA THR A 193 13.89 6.40 -22.25
C THR A 193 12.62 5.77 -22.87
N PRO A 194 12.73 4.86 -23.86
CA PRO A 194 11.56 4.20 -24.43
C PRO A 194 10.69 3.52 -23.37
N ALA A 195 9.45 3.99 -23.22
CA ALA A 195 8.48 3.42 -22.29
C ALA A 195 7.80 2.17 -22.86
N GLY A 196 7.57 1.18 -21.99
CA GLY A 196 6.67 0.07 -22.25
C GLY A 196 5.20 0.45 -21.99
N PRO A 197 4.27 -0.50 -22.11
CA PRO A 197 2.91 -0.29 -21.62
C PRO A 197 2.87 -0.18 -20.09
N SER A 198 1.79 0.42 -19.56
CA SER A 198 1.45 0.37 -18.13
C SER A 198 1.57 -1.04 -17.58
N LEU A 199 2.26 -1.19 -16.45
CA LEU A 199 2.45 -2.49 -15.82
C LEU A 199 1.19 -2.97 -15.09
N LEU A 200 0.31 -2.05 -14.70
CA LEU A 200 -1.01 -2.37 -14.16
C LEU A 200 -2.05 -2.55 -15.28
N PRO A 201 -3.06 -3.41 -15.08
CA PRO A 201 -4.19 -3.54 -16.00
C PRO A 201 -4.96 -2.23 -16.18
N ASP A 202 -5.65 -2.10 -17.31
CA ASP A 202 -6.41 -0.89 -17.63
C ASP A 202 -7.47 -0.58 -16.57
N GLY A 203 -7.48 0.67 -16.10
CA GLY A 203 -8.36 1.15 -15.04
C GLY A 203 -8.01 0.67 -13.62
N HIS A 204 -6.99 -0.18 -13.45
CA HIS A 204 -6.58 -0.63 -12.11
C HIS A 204 -5.97 0.53 -11.31
N PRO A 205 -6.41 0.80 -10.07
CA PRO A 205 -5.95 1.94 -9.30
C PRO A 205 -4.53 1.73 -8.77
N LEU A 206 -3.71 2.78 -8.82
CA LEU A 206 -2.43 2.88 -8.12
C LEU A 206 -2.52 4.06 -7.14
N ASP A 207 -2.32 3.83 -5.85
CA ASP A 207 -2.17 4.93 -4.89
C ASP A 207 -0.73 5.01 -4.38
N LEU A 208 -0.17 6.21 -4.40
CA LEU A 208 1.11 6.55 -3.79
C LEU A 208 0.89 7.53 -2.65
N PHE A 209 1.47 7.25 -1.48
CA PHE A 209 1.45 8.14 -0.32
C PHE A 209 2.87 8.47 0.13
N VAL A 210 3.19 9.74 0.20
CA VAL A 210 4.48 10.23 0.68
C VAL A 210 4.27 11.06 1.94
N THR A 211 4.90 10.68 3.05
CA THR A 211 4.78 11.46 4.29
C THR A 211 5.78 12.61 4.32
N VAL A 212 5.30 13.73 4.84
CA VAL A 212 6.06 14.98 5.00
C VAL A 212 5.64 15.60 6.33
N THR A 213 6.52 16.37 6.96
CA THR A 213 6.21 17.12 8.17
C THR A 213 6.17 18.61 7.86
N ASP A 214 5.05 19.26 8.17
CA ASP A 214 4.92 20.72 8.20
C ASP A 214 5.57 21.25 9.48
N PHE A 215 6.60 22.08 9.34
CA PHE A 215 7.37 22.57 10.48
C PHE A 215 6.54 23.41 11.43
N ASP A 216 5.76 24.38 10.91
CA ASP A 216 4.89 25.21 11.78
C ASP A 216 3.59 24.48 12.15
N GLY A 217 3.27 23.42 11.42
CA GLY A 217 2.03 22.67 11.57
C GLY A 217 0.80 23.46 11.15
N HIS A 218 -0.36 22.84 11.31
CA HIS A 218 -1.63 23.43 10.93
C HIS A 218 -2.72 23.08 11.95
N VAL A 219 -3.66 24.01 12.14
CA VAL A 219 -4.74 23.85 13.11
C VAL A 219 -5.72 22.76 12.67
N GLN A 220 -5.88 21.71 13.47
CA GLN A 220 -6.87 20.66 13.34
C GLN A 220 -7.89 20.75 14.48
N SER A 221 -9.18 20.75 14.13
CA SER A 221 -10.26 20.64 15.11
C SER A 221 -10.59 19.17 15.35
N LEU A 222 -10.58 18.76 16.61
CA LEU A 222 -11.01 17.45 17.07
C LEU A 222 -12.35 17.60 17.78
N SER A 223 -13.31 16.73 17.43
CA SER A 223 -14.56 16.63 18.17
C SER A 223 -14.36 15.73 19.39
N LEU A 224 -14.65 16.26 20.58
CA LEU A 224 -14.62 15.50 21.84
C LEU A 224 -15.99 15.53 22.51
N ASN A 225 -16.17 14.75 23.57
CA ASN A 225 -17.37 14.80 24.39
C ASN A 225 -17.43 16.10 25.24
N SER A 226 -16.30 16.53 25.79
CA SER A 226 -16.17 17.80 26.51
C SER A 226 -14.68 18.22 26.60
N PRO A 227 -14.31 19.44 26.18
CA PRO A 227 -15.16 20.39 25.45
C PRO A 227 -15.52 19.83 24.05
N PRO A 228 -16.69 20.16 23.46
CA PRO A 228 -17.14 19.56 22.19
C PRO A 228 -16.15 19.66 21.04
N GLN A 229 -15.27 20.67 21.11
CA GLN A 229 -14.19 20.90 20.16
C GLN A 229 -12.91 21.27 20.90
N VAL A 230 -11.81 20.69 20.46
CA VAL A 230 -10.45 21.14 20.79
C VAL A 230 -9.74 21.46 19.49
N ILE A 231 -8.92 22.51 19.53
CA ILE A 231 -8.01 22.86 18.46
C ILE A 231 -6.64 22.35 18.86
N GLU A 232 -6.05 21.54 18.01
CA GLU A 232 -4.69 21.02 18.14
C GLU A 232 -3.88 21.40 16.90
N THR A 233 -2.56 21.53 17.03
CA THR A 233 -1.67 21.74 15.90
C THR A 233 -1.22 20.39 15.37
N GLU A 234 -1.63 20.03 14.16
CA GLU A 234 -1.18 18.83 13.45
C GLU A 234 -0.03 19.18 12.51
N HIS A 235 1.07 18.45 12.61
CA HIS A 235 2.28 18.67 11.81
C HIS A 235 2.43 17.64 10.69
N ARG A 236 1.67 16.55 10.71
CA ARG A 236 1.75 15.50 9.70
C ARG A 236 1.04 15.91 8.41
N LEU A 237 1.73 15.72 7.30
CA LEU A 237 1.18 15.84 5.96
C LEU A 237 1.39 14.53 5.20
N SER A 238 0.40 14.13 4.43
CA SER A 238 0.51 13.01 3.49
C SER A 238 0.16 13.49 2.10
N ILE A 239 1.15 13.44 1.21
CA ILE A 239 1.00 13.79 -0.19
C ILE A 239 0.58 12.54 -0.94
N GLY A 240 -0.68 12.51 -1.37
CA GLY A 240 -1.27 11.40 -2.12
C GLY A 240 -1.26 11.65 -3.63
N PHE A 241 -0.94 10.61 -4.40
CA PHE A 241 -1.13 10.56 -5.85
C PHE A 241 -1.96 9.33 -6.19
N ARG A 242 -2.84 9.48 -7.18
CA ARG A 242 -3.70 8.39 -7.66
C ARG A 242 -3.57 8.27 -9.17
N GLY A 243 -3.09 7.12 -9.61
CA GLY A 243 -3.05 6.70 -11.01
C GLY A 243 -4.12 5.67 -11.32
N ARG A 244 -4.39 5.47 -12.61
CA ARG A 244 -5.17 4.33 -13.13
C ARG A 244 -4.40 3.74 -14.29
N GLY A 245 -4.15 2.44 -14.28
CA GLY A 245 -3.40 1.77 -15.35
C GLY A 245 -3.97 2.09 -16.73
N GLY A 246 -3.10 2.38 -17.70
CA GLY A 246 -3.49 2.73 -19.07
C GLY A 246 -4.06 4.15 -19.23
N SER A 247 -3.92 5.04 -18.25
CA SER A 247 -4.37 6.43 -18.39
C SER A 247 -3.51 7.20 -19.39
N ALA A 248 -4.15 7.87 -20.35
CA ALA A 248 -3.44 8.75 -21.30
C ALA A 248 -2.86 10.02 -20.64
N SER A 249 -3.30 10.37 -19.42
CA SER A 249 -2.87 11.57 -18.70
C SER A 249 -1.48 11.44 -18.05
N GLY A 250 -0.86 10.26 -18.06
CA GLY A 250 0.26 9.93 -17.19
C GLY A 250 -0.11 9.91 -15.70
N PHE A 251 0.86 9.57 -14.85
CA PHE A 251 0.64 9.44 -13.41
C PHE A 251 0.45 10.78 -12.67
N ALA A 252 1.39 11.71 -12.82
CA ALA A 252 1.33 13.08 -12.29
C ALA A 252 2.33 13.99 -13.02
N ASP A 253 2.20 15.32 -12.86
CA ASP A 253 3.21 16.25 -13.33
C ASP A 253 4.54 16.00 -12.57
N PRO A 254 5.69 15.86 -13.24
CA PRO A 254 6.97 15.63 -12.57
C PRO A 254 7.33 16.71 -11.54
N ALA A 255 6.87 17.96 -11.68
CA ALA A 255 7.06 18.98 -10.65
C ALA A 255 6.37 18.60 -9.32
N GLU A 256 5.19 18.00 -9.38
CA GLU A 256 4.46 17.53 -8.19
C GLU A 256 5.17 16.32 -7.54
N LEU A 257 5.72 15.42 -8.34
CA LEU A 257 6.49 14.27 -7.86
C LEU A 257 7.80 14.72 -7.22
N VAL A 258 8.50 15.70 -7.82
CA VAL A 258 9.72 16.30 -7.26
C VAL A 258 9.42 17.06 -5.98
N PHE A 259 8.30 17.79 -5.91
CA PHE A 259 7.84 18.42 -4.66
C PHE A 259 7.77 17.39 -3.54
N ALA A 260 7.08 16.26 -3.78
CA ALA A 260 6.93 15.21 -2.76
C ALA A 260 8.27 14.56 -2.40
N ALA A 261 9.10 14.23 -3.40
CA ALA A 261 10.41 13.60 -3.22
C ALA A 261 11.38 14.49 -2.44
N ARG A 262 11.45 15.77 -2.78
CA ARG A 262 12.33 16.75 -2.14
C ARG A 262 11.85 17.08 -0.72
N ALA A 263 10.54 17.26 -0.54
CA ALA A 263 9.95 17.55 0.77
C ALA A 263 10.19 16.40 1.75
N THR A 264 9.89 15.15 1.34
CA THR A 264 10.08 13.99 2.20
C THR A 264 11.55 13.74 2.52
N ALA A 265 12.49 14.10 1.65
CA ALA A 265 13.93 13.94 1.91
C ALA A 265 14.62 15.13 2.61
N SER A 266 13.86 16.10 3.12
CA SER A 266 14.37 17.29 3.82
C SER A 266 14.81 16.99 5.25
N PHE A 267 15.82 16.13 5.38
CA PHE A 267 16.28 15.60 6.65
C PHE A 267 17.08 16.63 7.47
N PRO A 268 16.65 17.00 8.69
CA PRO A 268 17.34 17.98 9.52
C PRO A 268 18.82 17.61 9.78
N GLY A 269 19.72 18.52 9.40
CA GLY A 269 21.17 18.36 9.58
C GLY A 269 21.91 17.74 8.37
N ALA A 270 21.19 17.17 7.39
CA ALA A 270 21.78 16.75 6.12
C ALA A 270 21.28 17.61 4.95
N PHE A 271 19.96 17.76 4.82
CA PHE A 271 19.32 18.56 3.78
C PHE A 271 18.57 19.75 4.38
N PRO A 272 18.53 20.91 3.70
CA PRO A 272 17.75 22.05 4.15
C PRO A 272 16.25 21.76 4.05
N PRO A 273 15.43 22.40 4.91
CA PRO A 273 13.98 22.38 4.77
C PRO A 273 13.57 22.79 3.36
N PHE A 274 12.56 22.10 2.83
CA PHE A 274 12.02 22.40 1.51
C PHE A 274 10.93 23.47 1.61
N THR A 275 10.88 24.34 0.61
CA THR A 275 9.81 25.34 0.44
C THR A 275 9.31 25.31 -1.00
N VAL A 276 8.05 25.67 -1.22
CA VAL A 276 7.50 25.76 -2.59
C VAL A 276 8.33 26.71 -3.45
N ARG A 277 8.79 27.82 -2.85
CA ARG A 277 9.65 28.82 -3.49
C ARG A 277 10.99 28.25 -3.97
N GLU A 278 11.52 27.19 -3.35
CA GLU A 278 12.72 26.49 -3.82
C GLU A 278 12.45 25.89 -5.21
N LEU A 279 11.38 25.10 -5.33
CA LEU A 279 11.02 24.45 -6.58
C LEU A 279 10.65 25.47 -7.67
N ASP A 280 9.93 26.54 -7.33
CA ASP A 280 9.59 27.60 -8.28
C ASP A 280 10.84 28.25 -8.89
N ARG A 281 11.86 28.53 -8.07
CA ARG A 281 13.15 29.07 -8.54
C ARG A 281 13.87 28.09 -9.46
N VAL A 282 13.90 26.81 -9.09
CA VAL A 282 14.50 25.75 -9.91
C VAL A 282 13.78 25.65 -11.26
N LEU A 283 12.45 25.53 -11.27
CA LEU A 283 11.65 25.44 -12.50
C LEU A 283 11.81 26.67 -13.40
N LYS A 284 11.83 27.88 -12.80
CA LYS A 284 12.07 29.13 -13.53
C LYS A 284 13.43 29.15 -14.21
N ARG A 285 14.50 28.73 -13.52
CA ARG A 285 15.85 28.63 -14.11
C ARG A 285 15.92 27.60 -15.24
N ARG A 286 15.11 26.54 -15.15
CA ARG A 286 15.03 25.48 -16.16
C ARG A 286 14.03 25.79 -17.29
N HIS A 287 13.40 26.97 -17.27
CA HIS A 287 12.34 27.34 -18.22
C HIS A 287 11.21 26.31 -18.32
N ARG A 288 10.88 25.66 -17.20
CA ARG A 288 9.83 24.64 -17.13
C ARG A 288 8.55 25.22 -16.53
N ALA A 289 7.43 25.02 -17.21
CA ALA A 289 6.12 25.39 -16.69
C ALA A 289 5.60 24.34 -15.71
N TRP A 290 4.80 24.78 -14.73
CA TRP A 290 4.03 23.90 -13.84
C TRP A 290 2.56 24.35 -13.85
N PRO A 291 1.78 23.96 -14.87
CA PRO A 291 0.43 24.46 -15.07
C PRO A 291 -0.54 24.12 -13.92
N GLY A 292 -0.36 22.96 -13.28
CA GLY A 292 -1.18 22.47 -12.17
C GLY A 292 -0.82 23.02 -10.79
N ARG A 293 0.17 23.92 -10.68
CA ARG A 293 0.77 24.36 -9.41
C ARG A 293 -0.25 24.73 -8.33
N ASP A 294 -1.13 25.69 -8.62
CA ASP A 294 -2.01 26.24 -7.59
C ASP A 294 -3.09 25.22 -7.16
N ALA A 295 -3.56 24.40 -8.11
CA ALA A 295 -4.48 23.29 -7.83
C ALA A 295 -3.80 22.22 -6.96
N PHE A 296 -2.53 21.91 -7.23
CA PHE A 296 -1.74 20.99 -6.42
C PHE A 296 -1.54 21.51 -5.00
N LEU A 297 -1.15 22.78 -4.84
CA LEU A 297 -0.95 23.39 -3.52
C LEU A 297 -2.26 23.49 -2.73
N ALA A 298 -3.38 23.82 -3.38
CA ALA A 298 -4.70 23.79 -2.74
C ALA A 298 -5.10 22.38 -2.28
N ARG A 299 -4.70 21.34 -3.02
CA ARG A 299 -4.96 19.94 -2.66
C ARG A 299 -4.09 19.44 -1.52
N VAL A 300 -2.79 19.75 -1.53
CA VAL A 300 -1.81 19.20 -0.57
C VAL A 300 -1.70 20.05 0.70
N LEU A 301 -1.92 21.37 0.58
CA LEU A 301 -1.83 22.34 1.67
C LEU A 301 -3.12 23.18 1.78
N PRO A 302 -4.32 22.57 1.88
CA PRO A 302 -5.60 23.26 1.71
C PRO A 302 -5.79 24.46 2.63
N ARG A 303 -5.38 24.32 3.91
CA ARG A 303 -5.53 25.39 4.91
C ARG A 303 -4.60 26.58 4.66
N ARG A 304 -3.35 26.32 4.25
CA ARG A 304 -2.38 27.37 3.92
C ARG A 304 -2.72 28.02 2.59
N ALA A 305 -3.15 27.24 1.60
CA ALA A 305 -3.63 27.74 0.31
C ALA A 305 -4.84 28.67 0.47
N ALA A 306 -5.81 28.31 1.31
CA ALA A 306 -6.97 29.15 1.62
C ALA A 306 -6.60 30.51 2.25
N ARG A 307 -5.41 30.62 2.87
CA ARG A 307 -4.86 31.85 3.46
C ARG A 307 -3.90 32.60 2.54
N GLY A 308 -3.57 32.03 1.38
CA GLY A 308 -2.52 32.56 0.49
C GLY A 308 -1.09 32.33 1.00
N GLU A 309 -0.90 31.42 1.95
CA GLU A 309 0.38 31.14 2.64
C GLU A 309 1.00 29.80 2.21
N ALA A 310 0.47 29.15 1.17
CA ALA A 310 0.97 27.84 0.73
C ALA A 310 2.44 27.88 0.31
N GLU A 311 2.88 29.00 -0.27
CA GLU A 311 4.26 29.17 -0.77
C GLU A 311 5.30 29.23 0.36
N ASP A 312 4.86 29.65 1.54
CA ASP A 312 5.69 29.86 2.72
C ASP A 312 5.70 28.61 3.63
N ALA A 313 5.05 27.53 3.21
CA ALA A 313 5.10 26.26 3.93
C ALA A 313 6.55 25.73 3.97
N VAL A 314 7.05 25.52 5.20
CA VAL A 314 8.35 24.93 5.46
C VAL A 314 8.16 23.44 5.73
N LEU A 315 8.65 22.62 4.80
CA LEU A 315 8.46 21.17 4.82
C LEU A 315 9.78 20.47 5.19
N ILE A 316 9.70 19.55 6.15
CA ILE A 316 10.81 18.71 6.59
C ILE A 316 10.48 17.23 6.40
N ASP A 317 11.50 16.38 6.57
CA ASP A 317 11.39 14.94 6.38
C ASP A 317 10.22 14.32 7.18
N GLY A 318 9.37 13.58 6.48
CA GLY A 318 8.23 12.87 7.07
C GLY A 318 8.63 11.80 8.08
N SER A 319 9.87 11.32 8.03
CA SER A 319 10.47 10.39 8.98
C SER A 319 10.63 10.98 10.40
N VAL A 320 10.59 12.31 10.55
CA VAL A 320 10.60 12.99 11.85
C VAL A 320 9.41 12.55 12.71
N LEU A 321 8.22 12.45 12.08
CA LEU A 321 6.95 12.10 12.72
C LEU A 321 6.46 10.69 12.38
N ALA A 322 6.73 10.18 11.18
CA ALA A 322 6.20 8.92 10.68
C ALA A 322 7.19 8.21 9.73
N ASN A 323 8.09 7.40 10.29
CA ASN A 323 9.06 6.60 9.53
C ASN A 323 8.42 5.48 8.69
N ALA A 324 7.18 5.07 8.97
CA ALA A 324 6.51 3.97 8.29
C ALA A 324 5.01 4.28 8.08
N PRO A 325 4.58 4.72 6.89
CA PRO A 325 3.21 5.16 6.62
C PRO A 325 2.18 4.03 6.44
N PHE A 326 2.09 3.11 7.41
CA PHE A 326 1.12 2.01 7.38
C PHE A 326 -0.33 2.51 7.41
N ALA A 327 -0.63 3.55 8.18
CA ALA A 327 -1.99 4.08 8.31
C ALA A 327 -2.57 4.53 6.96
N GLN A 328 -1.74 5.20 6.15
CA GLN A 328 -2.11 5.65 4.80
C GLN A 328 -2.39 4.47 3.88
N ALA A 329 -1.51 3.47 3.90
CA ALA A 329 -1.67 2.27 3.08
C ALA A 329 -2.88 1.42 3.51
N ILE A 330 -3.16 1.30 4.82
CA ILE A 330 -4.38 0.66 5.35
C ILE A 330 -5.63 1.42 4.91
N GLY A 331 -5.60 2.75 4.94
CA GLY A 331 -6.72 3.59 4.46
C GLY A 331 -7.07 3.34 2.99
N ALA A 332 -6.07 3.08 2.15
CA ALA A 332 -6.27 2.81 0.72
C ALA A 332 -6.94 1.46 0.43
N LEU A 333 -6.82 0.46 1.32
CA LEU A 333 -7.43 -0.85 1.14
C LEU A 333 -8.96 -0.81 1.01
N LYS A 334 -9.61 0.15 1.68
CA LYS A 334 -11.08 0.30 1.67
C LYS A 334 -11.66 0.56 0.27
N ASN A 335 -10.84 1.04 -0.67
CA ASN A 335 -11.27 1.42 -2.02
C ASN A 335 -10.69 0.51 -3.11
N ARG A 336 -10.53 -0.79 -2.81
CA ARG A 336 -9.92 -1.75 -3.74
C ARG A 336 -10.93 -2.80 -4.18
N PRO A 337 -11.74 -2.53 -5.23
CA PRO A 337 -12.64 -3.54 -5.75
C PRO A 337 -11.83 -4.74 -6.27
N SER A 338 -12.37 -5.94 -6.09
CA SER A 338 -11.81 -7.15 -6.68
C SER A 338 -12.83 -7.84 -7.57
N ARG A 339 -12.39 -8.17 -8.78
CA ARG A 339 -13.10 -9.03 -9.75
C ARG A 339 -12.51 -10.45 -9.82
N ARG A 340 -11.55 -10.77 -8.94
CA ARG A 340 -10.83 -12.06 -8.91
C ARG A 340 -10.53 -12.48 -7.47
N GLU A 341 -10.00 -13.68 -7.28
CA GLU A 341 -9.41 -14.05 -5.99
C GLU A 341 -8.16 -13.19 -5.74
N VAL A 342 -8.04 -12.64 -4.53
CA VAL A 342 -6.92 -11.77 -4.15
C VAL A 342 -6.17 -12.35 -2.96
N ASP A 343 -4.84 -12.41 -3.06
CA ASP A 343 -3.93 -12.57 -1.93
C ASP A 343 -3.29 -11.21 -1.64
N ARG A 344 -3.77 -10.51 -0.60
CA ARG A 344 -3.26 -9.18 -0.22
C ARG A 344 -2.07 -9.28 0.72
N ARG A 345 -0.96 -8.64 0.35
CA ARG A 345 0.27 -8.56 1.16
C ARG A 345 0.63 -7.12 1.49
N PHE A 346 0.84 -6.82 2.77
CA PHE A 346 1.68 -5.68 3.16
C PHE A 346 3.13 -6.12 3.10
N VAL A 347 3.91 -5.51 2.21
CA VAL A 347 5.34 -5.78 2.09
C VAL A 347 6.07 -4.54 2.57
N TYR A 348 6.74 -4.62 3.71
CA TYR A 348 7.55 -3.51 4.21
C TYR A 348 9.05 -3.79 4.10
N ILE A 349 9.78 -2.75 3.71
CA ILE A 349 11.23 -2.81 3.50
C ILE A 349 11.90 -2.20 4.74
N ASP A 350 12.64 -3.03 5.48
CA ASP A 350 13.31 -2.65 6.73
C ASP A 350 14.82 -2.94 6.63
N PRO A 351 15.63 -1.95 6.26
CA PRO A 351 17.03 -2.17 5.93
C PRO A 351 17.96 -2.23 7.16
N LYS A 352 17.47 -1.95 8.38
CA LYS A 352 18.25 -2.08 9.63
C LYS A 352 17.34 -2.27 10.86
N PRO A 353 17.05 -3.51 11.28
CA PRO A 353 16.24 -3.81 12.47
C PRO A 353 17.04 -3.82 13.79
N GLY A 354 18.31 -3.39 13.81
CA GLY A 354 19.25 -3.73 14.91
C GLY A 354 19.74 -2.60 15.82
N HIS A 355 19.43 -1.32 15.59
CA HIS A 355 19.85 -0.24 16.49
C HIS A 355 18.66 0.65 16.80
N ARG A 356 17.89 0.25 17.83
CA ARG A 356 16.65 0.89 18.32
C ARG A 356 15.40 0.72 17.46
N SER A 357 15.45 -0.05 16.38
CA SER A 357 14.29 -0.50 15.62
C SER A 357 13.93 -1.93 16.02
N ILE A 358 13.24 -2.08 17.17
CA ILE A 358 12.50 -3.28 17.58
C ILE A 358 13.34 -4.36 18.32
N HIS A 359 13.12 -4.46 19.64
CA HIS A 359 13.21 -5.73 20.38
C HIS A 359 11.80 -6.16 20.77
N LEU A 360 11.37 -7.35 20.34
CA LEU A 360 10.19 -8.03 20.88
C LEU A 360 10.58 -8.65 22.23
N ASN A 361 10.59 -7.85 23.30
CA ASN A 361 10.82 -8.39 24.64
C ASN A 361 9.55 -9.10 25.13
N ARG A 362 9.69 -10.41 25.33
CA ARG A 362 8.79 -11.21 26.13
C ARG A 362 9.15 -10.93 27.58
N GLU A 363 8.26 -10.22 28.28
CA GLU A 363 8.30 -9.92 29.73
C GLU A 363 9.49 -9.07 30.23
N GLY A 364 9.24 -7.77 30.41
CA GLY A 364 9.51 -7.11 31.71
C GLY A 364 10.94 -6.79 32.15
N GLU A 365 11.92 -6.61 31.26
CA GLU A 365 13.23 -6.05 31.65
C GLU A 365 13.44 -4.66 31.02
N GLU A 366 13.40 -3.62 31.86
CA GLU A 366 13.86 -2.27 31.52
C GLU A 366 15.40 -2.27 31.45
N GLU A 367 15.98 -2.06 30.27
CA GLU A 367 17.42 -1.83 30.15
C GLU A 367 17.79 -0.45 30.72
N VAL A 368 18.54 -0.48 31.83
CA VAL A 368 19.21 0.68 32.41
C VAL A 368 20.27 1.17 31.41
N ALA A 369 20.15 2.43 30.97
CA ALA A 369 21.15 3.07 30.12
C ALA A 369 22.54 3.00 30.79
N PRO A 370 23.63 2.69 30.06
CA PRO A 370 24.96 2.58 30.64
C PRO A 370 25.41 3.96 31.15
N THR A 371 25.44 4.12 32.47
CA THR A 371 26.03 5.27 33.15
C THR A 371 27.49 4.97 33.49
N GLY A 372 28.42 5.78 32.98
CA GLY A 372 29.84 5.66 33.24
C GLY A 372 30.68 6.58 32.34
N GLU A 373 31.95 6.80 32.71
CA GLU A 373 32.90 7.69 32.01
C GLU A 373 33.20 7.29 30.54
N ASN A 374 32.74 6.11 30.09
CA ASN A 374 32.85 5.61 28.72
C ASN A 374 31.49 5.55 27.98
N ALA A 375 30.44 6.20 28.48
CA ALA A 375 29.17 6.29 27.76
C ALA A 375 29.40 7.08 26.44
N PRO A 376 29.08 6.51 25.26
CA PRO A 376 29.30 7.21 24.00
C PRO A 376 28.47 8.49 23.99
N LEU A 377 29.16 9.63 23.77
CA LEU A 377 28.52 10.93 23.60
C LEU A 377 27.39 10.81 22.57
N PRO A 378 26.20 11.41 22.81
CA PRO A 378 25.12 11.38 21.85
C PRO A 378 25.61 11.94 20.51
N GLY A 379 25.49 11.15 19.43
CA GLY A 379 25.96 11.55 18.11
C GLY A 379 25.32 12.85 17.61
N PHE A 380 25.99 13.56 16.71
CA PHE A 380 25.60 14.86 16.13
C PHE A 380 24.10 15.00 15.83
N PHE A 381 23.51 14.03 15.13
CA PHE A 381 22.08 14.03 14.81
C PHE A 381 21.20 13.89 16.06
N ARG A 382 21.61 13.13 17.08
CA ARG A 382 20.87 12.98 18.34
C ARG A 382 20.79 14.30 19.12
N THR A 383 21.77 15.18 18.97
CA THR A 383 21.77 16.54 19.54
C THR A 383 20.83 17.47 18.78
N ILE A 384 20.82 17.41 17.45
CA ILE A 384 19.85 18.16 16.61
C ILE A 384 18.41 17.67 16.85
N PHE A 385 18.20 16.35 16.88
CA PHE A 385 16.91 15.75 17.22
C PHE A 385 16.47 16.05 18.65
N GLY A 386 17.42 16.18 19.58
CA GLY A 386 17.14 16.59 20.96
C GLY A 386 16.70 18.05 21.07
N ALA A 387 17.11 18.91 20.13
CA ALA A 387 16.72 20.32 20.08
C ALA A 387 15.34 20.56 19.42
N LEU A 388 14.81 19.58 18.65
CA LEU A 388 13.47 19.59 18.04
C LEU A 388 12.39 18.99 18.97
N SER A 389 12.61 19.04 20.29
CA SER A 389 11.83 18.34 21.32
C SER A 389 10.37 18.75 21.46
N ASP A 390 9.93 19.84 20.80
CA ASP A 390 8.56 20.36 20.88
C ASP A 390 7.58 19.63 19.94
N ILE A 391 8.07 18.81 19.00
CA ILE A 391 7.23 18.04 18.07
C ILE A 391 6.96 16.63 18.67
N PRO A 392 5.71 16.28 19.05
CA PRO A 392 5.39 14.98 19.65
C PRO A 392 5.59 13.86 18.63
N ARG A 393 6.44 12.88 18.98
CA ARG A 393 6.79 11.75 18.11
C ARG A 393 5.90 10.56 18.45
N GLU A 394 5.15 10.07 17.47
CA GLU A 394 4.55 8.74 17.56
C GLU A 394 5.52 7.70 17.00
N GLN A 395 5.91 6.73 17.82
CA GLN A 395 6.43 5.46 17.34
C GLN A 395 5.44 4.37 17.70
N PRO A 396 4.64 3.90 16.74
CA PRO A 396 4.20 2.53 16.91
C PRO A 396 4.00 1.81 15.56
N ILE A 397 5.09 1.38 14.95
CA ILE A 397 5.04 0.27 13.97
C ILE A 397 4.31 -0.91 14.62
N ARG A 398 4.60 -1.15 15.91
CA ARG A 398 3.92 -2.14 16.74
C ARG A 398 2.40 -1.95 16.71
N ASP A 399 1.87 -0.77 17.02
CA ASP A 399 0.40 -0.59 17.08
C ASP A 399 -0.25 -0.73 15.70
N ASN A 400 0.44 -0.34 14.62
CA ASN A 400 -0.02 -0.53 13.24
C ASN A 400 -0.02 -2.02 12.84
N LEU A 401 1.06 -2.75 13.11
CA LEU A 401 1.15 -4.20 12.86
C LEU A 401 0.18 -4.98 13.77
N GLU A 402 0.02 -4.57 15.03
CA GLU A 402 -0.98 -5.11 15.94
C GLU A 402 -2.40 -4.78 15.48
N ALA A 403 -2.65 -3.63 14.83
CA ALA A 403 -3.92 -3.34 14.18
C ALA A 403 -4.17 -4.33 13.02
N ILE A 404 -3.19 -4.57 12.15
CA ILE A 404 -3.30 -5.53 11.05
C ILE A 404 -3.48 -6.97 11.57
N ASP A 405 -2.74 -7.39 12.60
CA ASP A 405 -2.89 -8.73 13.17
C ASP A 405 -4.21 -8.87 13.95
N ARG A 406 -4.63 -7.87 14.73
CA ARG A 406 -5.97 -7.88 15.37
C ARG A 406 -7.08 -7.99 14.32
N HIS A 407 -6.96 -7.29 13.21
CA HIS A 407 -7.89 -7.36 12.09
C HIS A 407 -7.87 -8.77 11.44
N SER A 408 -6.68 -9.30 11.14
CA SER A 408 -6.53 -10.63 10.52
C SER A 408 -6.99 -11.76 11.46
N ALA A 409 -6.70 -11.66 12.76
CA ALA A 409 -7.15 -12.60 13.78
C ALA A 409 -8.68 -12.58 13.92
N ARG A 410 -9.30 -11.41 13.78
CA ARG A 410 -10.76 -11.25 13.73
C ARG A 410 -11.36 -11.94 12.50
N ILE A 411 -10.79 -11.75 11.31
CA ILE A 411 -11.21 -12.46 10.08
C ILE A 411 -11.08 -13.98 10.25
N ARG A 412 -9.95 -14.48 10.76
CA ARG A 412 -9.74 -15.91 11.03
C ARG A 412 -10.77 -16.46 12.03
N ARG A 413 -11.08 -15.70 13.09
CA ARG A 413 -12.12 -16.06 14.07
C ARG A 413 -13.50 -16.12 13.42
N MET A 414 -13.82 -15.17 12.55
CA MET A 414 -15.05 -15.16 11.78
C MET A 414 -15.22 -16.42 10.95
N GLY A 415 -14.17 -16.82 10.22
CA GLY A 415 -14.15 -18.05 9.43
C GLY A 415 -14.48 -19.28 10.27
N ARG A 416 -13.90 -19.40 11.47
CA ARG A 416 -14.21 -20.49 12.41
C ARG A 416 -15.67 -20.48 12.88
N ILE A 417 -16.22 -19.30 13.18
CA ILE A 417 -17.63 -19.14 13.58
C ILE A 417 -18.56 -19.59 12.46
N ILE A 418 -18.34 -19.11 11.22
CA ILE A 418 -19.13 -19.51 10.04
C ILE A 418 -19.07 -21.03 9.85
N GLN A 419 -17.87 -21.62 9.92
CA GLN A 419 -17.70 -23.07 9.77
C GLN A 419 -18.43 -23.88 10.84
N ALA A 420 -18.51 -23.37 12.07
CA ALA A 420 -19.22 -23.99 13.19
C ALA A 420 -20.74 -23.84 13.09
N LEU A 421 -21.24 -22.69 12.65
CA LEU A 421 -22.69 -22.42 12.50
C LEU A 421 -23.30 -23.11 11.27
N ARG A 422 -22.48 -23.42 10.28
CA ARG A 422 -22.89 -23.96 8.98
C ARG A 422 -23.88 -25.12 9.04
N PRO A 423 -23.67 -26.22 9.81
CA PRO A 423 -24.65 -27.32 9.84
C PRO A 423 -26.05 -26.87 10.28
N GLY A 424 -26.12 -25.94 11.25
CA GLY A 424 -27.39 -25.36 11.70
C GLY A 424 -28.02 -24.44 10.65
N ILE A 425 -27.22 -23.61 9.98
CA ILE A 425 -27.69 -22.75 8.88
C ILE A 425 -28.25 -23.61 7.73
N GLU A 426 -27.54 -24.67 7.34
CA GLU A 426 -27.99 -25.58 6.30
C GLU A 426 -29.32 -26.22 6.68
N ALA A 427 -29.48 -26.69 7.92
CA ALA A 427 -30.75 -27.25 8.40
C ALA A 427 -31.91 -26.24 8.37
N GLU A 428 -31.66 -24.98 8.74
CA GLU A 428 -32.67 -23.90 8.69
C GLU A 428 -33.09 -23.57 7.25
N VAL A 429 -32.14 -23.51 6.32
CA VAL A 429 -32.42 -23.28 4.89
C VAL A 429 -33.24 -24.43 4.31
N GLU A 430 -32.87 -25.68 4.64
CA GLU A 430 -33.60 -26.87 4.23
C GLU A 430 -35.02 -26.91 4.78
N GLY A 431 -35.22 -26.52 6.04
CA GLY A 431 -36.53 -26.43 6.68
C GLY A 431 -37.42 -25.37 6.03
N ALA A 432 -36.86 -24.20 5.71
CA ALA A 432 -37.63 -23.06 5.18
C ALA A 432 -38.10 -23.25 3.73
N ILE A 433 -37.32 -23.96 2.91
CA ILE A 433 -37.56 -24.07 1.47
C ILE A 433 -38.03 -25.48 1.09
N GLY A 434 -37.79 -26.48 1.95
CA GLY A 434 -38.24 -27.86 1.82
C GLY A 434 -37.26 -28.76 1.05
N ARG A 435 -37.40 -30.08 1.23
CA ARG A 435 -36.54 -31.10 0.58
C ARG A 435 -36.60 -31.12 -0.96
N MET A 436 -37.53 -30.37 -1.58
CA MET A 436 -37.61 -30.24 -3.05
C MET A 436 -36.57 -29.28 -3.64
N LEU A 437 -35.83 -28.53 -2.82
CA LEU A 437 -34.62 -27.78 -3.21
C LEU A 437 -33.61 -28.67 -3.99
N PHE A 438 -33.70 -29.99 -3.82
CA PHE A 438 -32.77 -31.00 -4.35
C PHE A 438 -33.25 -31.75 -5.59
N LEU A 439 -34.48 -31.52 -6.05
CA LEU A 439 -35.09 -32.25 -7.17
C LEU A 439 -35.27 -31.37 -8.42
N ASP A 440 -35.26 -30.04 -8.27
CA ASP A 440 -35.60 -29.10 -9.35
C ASP A 440 -34.42 -28.25 -9.81
N ARG A 441 -34.33 -27.98 -11.12
CA ARG A 441 -33.39 -26.98 -11.66
C ARG A 441 -33.80 -25.57 -11.16
N PRO A 442 -32.86 -24.76 -10.62
CA PRO A 442 -33.16 -23.40 -10.19
C PRO A 442 -33.56 -22.54 -11.40
N THR A 443 -34.55 -21.68 -11.22
CA THR A 443 -34.92 -20.62 -12.18
C THR A 443 -34.79 -19.26 -11.51
N PRO A 444 -34.65 -18.15 -12.25
CA PRO A 444 -34.49 -16.83 -11.64
C PRO A 444 -35.64 -16.46 -10.70
N ALA A 445 -36.88 -16.76 -11.10
CA ALA A 445 -38.07 -16.55 -10.26
C ALA A 445 -38.04 -17.38 -8.97
N ARG A 446 -37.58 -18.64 -9.05
CA ARG A 446 -37.43 -19.50 -7.87
C ARG A 446 -36.34 -19.00 -6.94
N LEU A 447 -35.17 -18.62 -7.48
CA LEU A 447 -34.07 -18.05 -6.68
C LEU A 447 -34.51 -16.80 -5.94
N SER A 448 -35.22 -15.89 -6.60
CA SER A 448 -35.77 -14.69 -5.98
C SER A 448 -36.74 -15.02 -4.83
N ALA A 449 -37.68 -15.95 -5.07
CA ALA A 449 -38.61 -16.40 -4.04
C ALA A 449 -37.92 -17.09 -2.86
N TRP A 450 -36.94 -17.96 -3.12
CA TRP A 450 -36.16 -18.65 -2.11
C TRP A 450 -35.30 -17.70 -1.28
N ARG A 451 -34.66 -16.70 -1.91
CA ARG A 451 -33.96 -15.63 -1.18
C ARG A 451 -34.88 -14.91 -0.21
N GLY A 452 -36.07 -14.51 -0.68
CA GLY A 452 -37.06 -13.83 0.14
C GLY A 452 -37.44 -14.65 1.38
N LYS A 453 -37.71 -15.95 1.19
CA LYS A 453 -38.01 -16.89 2.28
C LYS A 453 -36.84 -17.10 3.24
N ALA A 454 -35.63 -17.31 2.71
CA ALA A 454 -34.44 -17.53 3.52
C ALA A 454 -34.12 -16.30 4.38
N GLN A 455 -34.29 -15.09 3.85
CA GLN A 455 -34.06 -13.86 4.60
C GLN A 455 -35.10 -13.64 5.71
N GLN A 456 -36.38 -13.93 5.43
CA GLN A 456 -37.43 -13.91 6.47
C GLN A 456 -37.15 -14.95 7.55
N ARG A 457 -36.75 -16.17 7.16
CA ARG A 457 -36.39 -17.21 8.13
C ARG A 457 -35.19 -16.80 8.97
N ALA A 458 -34.15 -16.25 8.37
CA ALA A 458 -32.97 -15.79 9.09
C ALA A 458 -33.30 -14.71 10.13
N ALA A 459 -34.17 -13.76 9.78
CA ALA A 459 -34.65 -12.75 10.71
C ALA A 459 -35.41 -13.37 11.89
N ALA A 460 -36.39 -14.24 11.60
CA ALA A 460 -37.19 -14.91 12.64
C ALA A 460 -36.36 -15.82 13.54
N SER A 461 -35.43 -16.60 12.99
CA SER A 461 -34.56 -17.51 13.74
C SER A 461 -33.51 -16.78 14.59
N ALA A 462 -33.17 -15.54 14.25
CA ALA A 462 -32.26 -14.71 15.06
C ALA A 462 -32.95 -14.11 16.31
N GLY A 463 -34.29 -14.02 16.31
CA GLY A 463 -35.08 -13.49 17.43
C GLY A 463 -34.58 -12.13 17.92
N PHE A 464 -34.36 -12.01 19.23
CA PHE A 464 -33.92 -10.77 19.88
C PHE A 464 -32.59 -10.19 19.36
N ALA A 465 -31.75 -10.98 18.67
CA ALA A 465 -30.51 -10.50 18.09
C ALA A 465 -30.71 -9.76 16.76
N PHE A 466 -31.86 -9.96 16.08
CA PHE A 466 -32.12 -9.38 14.78
C PHE A 466 -32.17 -7.84 14.78
N PRO A 467 -32.86 -7.16 15.73
CA PRO A 467 -32.89 -5.70 15.76
C PRO A 467 -31.48 -5.08 15.86
N ALA A 468 -30.59 -5.66 16.66
CA ALA A 468 -29.21 -5.19 16.79
C ALA A 468 -28.44 -5.29 15.46
N TYR A 469 -28.56 -6.44 14.76
CA TYR A 469 -28.01 -6.61 13.42
C TYR A 469 -28.61 -5.60 12.43
N ALA A 470 -29.93 -5.42 12.45
CA ALA A 470 -30.63 -4.54 11.52
C ALA A 470 -30.26 -3.07 11.75
N HIS A 471 -30.01 -2.65 13.01
CA HIS A 471 -29.53 -1.31 13.34
C HIS A 471 -28.12 -1.07 12.83
N LEU A 472 -27.23 -2.03 13.01
CA LEU A 472 -25.86 -1.94 12.48
C LEU A 472 -25.87 -1.84 10.95
N LYS A 473 -26.71 -2.66 10.31
CA LYS A 473 -26.90 -2.66 8.87
C LYS A 473 -27.45 -1.33 8.35
N LEU A 474 -28.49 -0.79 9.00
CA LEU A 474 -29.03 0.52 8.67
C LEU A 474 -27.97 1.61 8.80
N SER A 475 -27.25 1.62 9.92
CA SER A 475 -26.18 2.59 10.17
C SER A 475 -25.11 2.56 9.08
N GLY A 476 -24.62 1.37 8.72
CA GLY A 476 -23.63 1.22 7.63
C GLY A 476 -24.13 1.78 6.30
N ILE A 477 -25.38 1.48 5.92
CA ILE A 477 -25.97 2.00 4.67
C ILE A 477 -26.07 3.53 4.70
N VAL A 478 -26.48 4.12 5.83
CA VAL A 478 -26.65 5.56 5.97
C VAL A 478 -25.31 6.29 5.94
N GLU A 479 -24.31 5.80 6.66
CA GLU A 479 -22.96 6.39 6.66
C GLU A 479 -22.31 6.29 5.27
N ASP A 480 -22.47 5.18 4.56
CA ASP A 480 -21.99 5.02 3.18
C ASP A 480 -22.67 6.00 2.22
N LEU A 481 -23.99 6.19 2.35
CA LEU A 481 -24.75 7.15 1.53
C LEU A 481 -24.33 8.59 1.84
N ALA A 482 -24.14 8.93 3.12
CA ALA A 482 -23.69 10.25 3.55
C ALA A 482 -22.30 10.58 3.01
N ALA A 483 -21.35 9.66 3.16
CA ALA A 483 -20.00 9.82 2.62
C ALA A 483 -20.02 9.96 1.09
N ARG A 484 -20.82 9.14 0.39
CA ARG A 484 -20.88 9.16 -1.08
C ARG A 484 -21.52 10.44 -1.62
N LEU A 485 -22.64 10.87 -1.05
CA LEU A 485 -23.32 12.10 -1.46
C LEU A 485 -22.45 13.33 -1.14
N PHE A 486 -21.78 13.35 0.01
CA PHE A 486 -20.83 14.41 0.33
C PHE A 486 -19.67 14.48 -0.68
N GLN A 487 -19.11 13.34 -1.10
CA GLN A 487 -18.07 13.34 -2.14
C GLN A 487 -18.60 13.79 -3.51
N LEU A 488 -19.83 13.43 -3.87
CA LEU A 488 -20.41 13.76 -5.17
C LEU A 488 -20.83 15.23 -5.28
N SER A 489 -21.08 15.92 -4.17
CA SER A 489 -21.43 17.34 -4.18
C SER A 489 -20.24 18.26 -4.47
N GLY A 490 -19.01 17.76 -4.32
CA GLY A 490 -17.79 18.57 -4.44
C GLY A 490 -17.54 19.48 -3.22
N GLU A 491 -18.25 19.26 -2.11
CA GLU A 491 -18.01 19.97 -0.86
C GLU A 491 -16.88 19.32 -0.05
N ASP A 492 -16.03 20.15 0.55
CA ASP A 492 -14.86 19.69 1.33
C ASP A 492 -14.88 20.15 2.80
N ALA A 493 -15.83 21.00 3.19
CA ALA A 493 -15.89 21.57 4.54
C ALA A 493 -16.26 20.51 5.60
N PRO A 494 -15.46 20.32 6.67
CA PRO A 494 -15.74 19.32 7.71
C PRO A 494 -17.09 19.53 8.41
N MET A 495 -17.51 20.78 8.61
CA MET A 495 -18.82 21.10 9.20
C MET A 495 -19.99 20.66 8.30
N MET A 496 -19.81 20.71 6.99
CA MET A 496 -20.83 20.28 6.03
C MET A 496 -20.97 18.75 6.01
N ARG A 497 -19.89 18.00 6.27
CA ARG A 497 -19.95 16.53 6.38
C ARG A 497 -20.93 16.08 7.46
N GLU A 498 -20.86 16.69 8.64
CA GLU A 498 -21.79 16.39 9.73
C GLU A 498 -23.22 16.81 9.40
N ALA A 499 -23.40 17.95 8.73
CA ALA A 499 -24.73 18.39 8.27
C ALA A 499 -25.36 17.40 7.29
N TYR A 500 -24.60 16.85 6.34
CA TYR A 500 -25.07 15.81 5.41
C TYR A 500 -25.50 14.55 6.16
N ARG A 501 -24.67 14.09 7.10
CA ARG A 501 -24.96 12.92 7.94
C ARG A 501 -26.28 13.11 8.71
N GLN A 502 -26.46 14.27 9.35
CA GLN A 502 -27.68 14.58 10.09
C GLN A 502 -28.92 14.67 9.19
N ALA A 503 -28.81 15.31 8.02
CA ALA A 503 -29.92 15.45 7.08
C ALA A 503 -30.43 14.08 6.58
N ILE A 504 -29.51 13.16 6.25
CA ILE A 504 -29.86 11.81 5.81
C ILE A 504 -30.49 11.01 6.95
N TRP A 505 -29.92 11.06 8.16
CA TRP A 505 -30.52 10.41 9.33
C TRP A 505 -31.93 10.94 9.64
N LYS A 506 -32.14 12.25 9.52
CA LYS A 506 -33.47 12.86 9.68
C LYS A 506 -34.46 12.29 8.67
N GLN A 507 -34.06 12.15 7.40
CA GLN A 507 -34.90 11.58 6.36
C GLN A 507 -35.22 10.11 6.60
N VAL A 508 -34.23 9.31 7.03
CA VAL A 508 -34.40 7.89 7.39
C VAL A 508 -35.44 7.71 8.49
N ARG A 509 -35.41 8.57 9.52
CA ARG A 509 -36.41 8.58 10.58
C ARG A 509 -37.79 9.03 10.09
N ALA A 510 -37.83 10.03 9.21
CA ALA A 510 -39.08 10.54 8.65
C ALA A 510 -39.85 9.49 7.85
N ILE A 511 -39.14 8.60 7.13
CA ILE A 511 -39.75 7.48 6.40
C ILE A 511 -39.96 6.22 7.25
N GLY A 512 -39.59 6.24 8.54
CA GLY A 512 -39.73 5.11 9.47
C GLY A 512 -38.77 3.94 9.20
N ALA A 513 -37.67 4.16 8.46
CA ALA A 513 -36.71 3.10 8.13
C ALA A 513 -35.86 2.67 9.34
N ASP A 514 -35.88 3.42 10.45
CA ASP A 514 -35.24 3.12 11.72
C ASP A 514 -36.11 2.30 12.69
N GLN A 515 -37.36 2.02 12.34
CA GLN A 515 -38.31 1.23 13.15
C GLN A 515 -38.04 -0.28 12.99
N LEU A 516 -36.95 -0.75 13.59
CA LEU A 516 -36.41 -2.10 13.40
C LEU A 516 -36.97 -3.07 14.45
N THR A 517 -38.01 -3.82 14.08
CA THR A 517 -38.65 -4.84 14.94
C THR A 517 -38.40 -6.26 14.41
N GLU A 518 -38.59 -7.25 15.28
CA GLU A 518 -38.41 -8.68 14.95
C GLU A 518 -39.39 -9.17 13.87
N ASP A 519 -40.62 -8.64 13.87
CA ASP A 519 -41.72 -9.04 12.98
C ASP A 519 -41.99 -8.06 11.83
N ALA A 520 -40.95 -7.39 11.33
CA ALA A 520 -41.09 -6.48 10.20
C ALA A 520 -41.47 -7.27 8.92
N GLY A 521 -42.73 -7.15 8.49
CA GLY A 521 -43.23 -7.75 7.27
C GLY A 521 -42.46 -7.28 6.02
N SER A 522 -42.59 -8.02 4.90
CA SER A 522 -41.80 -7.75 3.68
C SER A 522 -42.04 -6.38 3.00
N ALA A 523 -43.07 -5.67 3.42
CA ALA A 523 -43.43 -4.32 2.98
C ALA A 523 -43.14 -3.23 4.03
N ALA A 524 -42.53 -3.58 5.17
CA ALA A 524 -42.15 -2.62 6.20
C ALA A 524 -41.08 -1.65 5.68
N ALA A 525 -41.12 -0.41 6.16
CA ALA A 525 -40.21 0.66 5.71
C ALA A 525 -38.72 0.28 5.80
N PRO A 526 -38.21 -0.38 6.87
CA PRO A 526 -36.81 -0.82 6.91
C PRO A 526 -36.46 -1.84 5.82
N VAL A 527 -37.36 -2.80 5.54
CA VAL A 527 -37.15 -3.83 4.52
C VAL A 527 -37.10 -3.21 3.13
N LEU A 528 -37.98 -2.24 2.85
CA LEU A 528 -37.96 -1.48 1.60
C LEU A 528 -36.68 -0.66 1.49
N PHE A 529 -36.25 0.01 2.55
CA PHE A 529 -35.00 0.77 2.58
C PHE A 529 -33.78 -0.11 2.26
N PHE A 530 -33.67 -1.29 2.89
CA PHE A 530 -32.59 -2.24 2.58
C PHE A 530 -32.66 -2.73 1.13
N ARG A 531 -33.84 -3.06 0.61
CA ARG A 531 -33.98 -3.46 -0.79
C ARG A 531 -33.52 -2.37 -1.75
N THR A 532 -33.77 -1.11 -1.42
CA THR A 532 -33.41 0.03 -2.28
C THR A 532 -31.94 0.42 -2.19
N HIS A 533 -31.33 0.38 -1.00
CA HIS A 533 -30.03 1.03 -0.77
C HIS A 533 -28.87 0.11 -0.38
N ASP A 534 -29.13 -1.13 0.05
CA ASP A 534 -28.13 -2.02 0.64
C ASP A 534 -27.21 -2.68 -0.40
N LEU A 535 -26.31 -1.89 -0.97
CA LEU A 535 -25.32 -2.35 -1.94
C LEU A 535 -24.33 -3.33 -1.29
N ALA A 536 -23.85 -3.00 -0.09
CA ALA A 536 -22.82 -3.77 0.60
C ALA A 536 -23.23 -5.22 0.88
N PHE A 537 -24.47 -5.48 1.33
CA PHE A 537 -24.94 -6.86 1.52
C PHE A 537 -24.89 -7.72 0.26
N ARG A 538 -25.20 -7.14 -0.91
CA ARG A 538 -25.18 -7.84 -2.20
C ARG A 538 -23.76 -8.23 -2.59
N ILE A 539 -22.83 -7.31 -2.41
CA ILE A 539 -21.40 -7.52 -2.64
C ILE A 539 -20.87 -8.60 -1.68
N ARG A 540 -21.14 -8.49 -0.37
CA ARG A 540 -20.69 -9.46 0.65
C ARG A 540 -21.24 -10.87 0.36
N ARG A 541 -22.51 -11.00 -0.07
CA ARG A 541 -23.11 -12.30 -0.45
C ARG A 541 -22.38 -12.95 -1.61
N LEU A 542 -22.07 -12.19 -2.66
CA LEU A 542 -21.40 -12.73 -3.84
C LEU A 542 -19.94 -13.07 -3.56
N ARG A 543 -19.23 -12.27 -2.77
CA ARG A 543 -17.87 -12.62 -2.30
C ARG A 543 -17.87 -13.86 -1.42
N PHE A 544 -18.86 -14.01 -0.53
CA PHE A 544 -19.05 -15.23 0.24
C PHE A 544 -19.27 -16.44 -0.67
N LEU A 545 -20.06 -16.29 -1.74
CA LEU A 545 -20.29 -17.34 -2.72
C LEU A 545 -19.02 -17.70 -3.52
N ALA A 546 -18.26 -16.70 -3.98
CA ALA A 546 -16.98 -16.90 -4.68
C ALA A 546 -15.99 -17.68 -3.82
N ARG A 547 -15.83 -17.28 -2.55
CA ARG A 547 -15.01 -18.01 -1.58
C ARG A 547 -15.47 -19.45 -1.41
N ARG A 548 -16.79 -19.64 -1.33
CA ARG A 548 -17.33 -20.98 -1.15
C ARG A 548 -17.03 -21.90 -2.34
N LEU A 549 -17.11 -21.36 -3.55
CA LEU A 549 -16.71 -22.07 -4.76
C LEU A 549 -15.23 -22.48 -4.67
N ALA A 550 -14.35 -21.53 -4.33
CA ALA A 550 -12.91 -21.73 -4.22
C ALA A 550 -12.50 -22.74 -3.13
N GLU A 551 -13.17 -22.72 -1.98
CA GLU A 551 -12.87 -23.59 -0.83
C GLU A 551 -13.44 -25.01 -0.95
N THR A 552 -14.31 -25.27 -1.93
CA THR A 552 -14.95 -26.59 -2.07
C THR A 552 -14.85 -27.12 -3.49
N LEU A 553 -15.65 -26.59 -4.41
CA LEU A 553 -15.73 -27.12 -5.77
C LEU A 553 -14.42 -27.00 -6.53
N GLU A 554 -13.67 -25.90 -6.39
CA GLU A 554 -12.39 -25.74 -7.12
C GLU A 554 -11.26 -26.62 -6.56
N LEU A 555 -11.34 -27.05 -5.31
CA LEU A 555 -10.35 -27.96 -4.71
C LEU A 555 -10.67 -29.44 -5.00
N GLU A 556 -11.96 -29.76 -5.12
CA GLU A 556 -12.45 -31.12 -5.35
C GLU A 556 -12.59 -31.46 -6.85
N ALA A 557 -12.71 -30.45 -7.71
CA ALA A 557 -12.82 -30.65 -9.15
C ALA A 557 -11.47 -31.03 -9.77
N ASP A 558 -11.49 -31.96 -10.72
CA ASP A 558 -10.41 -32.06 -11.70
C ASP A 558 -10.26 -30.72 -12.42
N ALA A 559 -9.03 -30.37 -12.80
CA ALA A 559 -8.62 -29.05 -13.30
C ALA A 559 -9.48 -28.45 -14.45
N ASP A 560 -10.33 -29.27 -15.10
CA ASP A 560 -11.08 -28.96 -16.32
C ASP A 560 -12.62 -28.94 -16.16
N SER A 561 -13.17 -28.79 -14.95
CA SER A 561 -14.64 -28.72 -14.81
C SER A 561 -15.22 -27.41 -15.39
N GLU A 562 -15.67 -27.48 -16.65
CA GLU A 562 -16.32 -26.37 -17.37
C GLU A 562 -17.50 -25.76 -16.58
N ALA A 563 -18.25 -26.61 -15.87
CA ALA A 563 -19.37 -26.16 -15.04
C ALA A 563 -18.94 -25.34 -13.81
N VAL A 564 -17.81 -25.69 -13.17
CA VAL A 564 -17.26 -24.93 -12.04
C VAL A 564 -16.73 -23.58 -12.54
N GLN A 565 -16.04 -23.56 -13.68
CA GLN A 565 -15.59 -22.32 -14.31
C GLN A 565 -16.76 -21.42 -14.69
N ALA A 566 -17.83 -21.96 -15.29
CA ALA A 566 -19.02 -21.19 -15.62
C ALA A 566 -19.70 -20.59 -14.37
N MET A 567 -19.67 -21.31 -13.24
CA MET A 567 -20.15 -20.78 -11.95
C MET A 567 -19.25 -19.66 -11.43
N HIS A 568 -17.93 -19.83 -11.48
CA HIS A 568 -16.97 -18.78 -11.13
C HIS A 568 -17.27 -17.50 -11.93
N ASP A 569 -17.35 -17.62 -13.25
CA ASP A 569 -17.57 -16.50 -14.16
C ASP A 569 -18.93 -15.83 -13.93
N ALA A 570 -19.99 -16.62 -13.65
CA ALA A 570 -21.30 -16.08 -13.31
C ALA A 570 -21.29 -15.27 -12.00
N ILE A 571 -20.58 -15.72 -10.97
CA ILE A 571 -20.45 -14.99 -9.70
C ILE A 571 -19.75 -13.66 -9.92
N TYR A 572 -18.63 -13.64 -10.65
CA TYR A 572 -17.87 -12.42 -10.89
C TYR A 572 -18.57 -11.45 -11.84
N ARG A 573 -19.30 -11.94 -12.86
CA ARG A 573 -20.19 -11.11 -13.68
C ARG A 573 -21.32 -10.50 -12.85
N ALA A 574 -21.92 -11.27 -11.94
CA ALA A 574 -22.92 -10.74 -11.01
C ALA A 574 -22.32 -9.71 -10.03
N LEU A 575 -21.08 -9.91 -9.58
CA LEU A 575 -20.38 -8.99 -8.69
C LEU A 575 -20.06 -7.66 -9.40
N ALA A 576 -19.71 -7.71 -10.69
CA ALA A 576 -19.47 -6.52 -11.52
C ALA A 576 -20.68 -5.58 -11.54
N LEU A 577 -21.90 -6.12 -11.66
CA LEU A 577 -23.15 -5.33 -11.67
C LEU A 577 -23.28 -4.41 -10.44
N TYR A 578 -22.76 -4.83 -9.29
CA TYR A 578 -22.84 -4.09 -8.03
C TYR A 578 -21.61 -3.21 -7.80
N THR A 579 -20.41 -3.74 -8.05
CA THR A 579 -19.16 -3.00 -7.83
C THR A 579 -19.01 -1.78 -8.75
N GLU A 580 -19.65 -1.79 -9.93
CA GLU A 580 -19.75 -0.59 -10.79
C GLU A 580 -20.42 0.60 -10.09
N CYS A 581 -21.38 0.35 -9.19
CA CYS A 581 -22.08 1.40 -8.43
C CYS A 581 -21.19 2.07 -7.36
N GLU A 582 -20.00 1.55 -7.08
CA GLU A 582 -19.09 2.08 -6.07
C GLU A 582 -18.21 3.22 -6.60
N GLY A 583 -18.04 3.32 -7.92
CA GLY A 583 -17.23 4.35 -8.56
C GLY A 583 -17.93 5.71 -8.58
N ASN A 584 -17.18 6.80 -8.34
CA ASN A 584 -17.76 8.15 -8.42
C ASN A 584 -18.17 8.49 -9.86
N ASP A 585 -17.46 7.93 -10.85
CA ASP A 585 -17.71 8.13 -12.29
C ASP A 585 -19.02 7.47 -12.76
N PHE A 586 -19.61 6.59 -11.95
CA PHE A 586 -20.90 5.96 -12.23
C PHE A 586 -22.07 6.95 -12.14
N TYR A 587 -21.94 8.00 -11.32
CA TYR A 587 -23.03 8.92 -11.03
C TYR A 587 -23.01 10.14 -11.95
N ASN A 588 -24.14 10.34 -12.64
CA ASN A 588 -24.35 11.44 -13.59
C ASN A 588 -24.55 12.80 -12.88
N ASP A 589 -24.62 13.86 -13.69
CA ASP A 589 -24.80 15.23 -13.20
C ASP A 589 -26.09 15.44 -12.41
N HIS A 590 -27.14 14.66 -12.70
CA HIS A 590 -28.39 14.72 -11.93
C HIS A 590 -28.18 14.28 -10.48
N VAL A 591 -27.48 13.16 -10.24
CA VAL A 591 -27.16 12.71 -8.88
C VAL A 591 -26.23 13.70 -8.18
N ARG A 592 -25.26 14.28 -8.90
CA ARG A 592 -24.33 15.28 -8.34
C ARG A 592 -25.05 16.55 -7.92
N ALA A 593 -25.98 17.03 -8.74
CA ALA A 593 -26.83 18.18 -8.41
C ALA A 593 -27.72 17.91 -7.18
N ALA A 594 -28.34 16.72 -7.11
CA ALA A 594 -29.12 16.32 -5.94
C ALA A 594 -28.25 16.17 -4.68
N ALA A 595 -27.02 15.68 -4.83
CA ALA A 595 -26.06 15.55 -3.74
C ALA A 595 -25.70 16.90 -3.10
N ALA A 596 -25.54 17.95 -3.91
CA ALA A 596 -25.29 19.30 -3.41
C ALA A 596 -26.45 19.87 -2.55
N GLN A 597 -27.66 19.34 -2.72
CA GLN A 597 -28.87 19.79 -2.02
C GLN A 597 -29.22 18.95 -0.78
N VAL A 598 -28.37 17.99 -0.37
CA VAL A 598 -28.65 17.11 0.78
C VAL A 598 -29.04 17.86 2.07
N PRO A 599 -28.38 18.97 2.47
CA PRO A 599 -28.76 19.68 3.71
C PRO A 599 -30.20 20.19 3.70
N THR A 600 -30.77 20.48 2.53
CA THR A 600 -32.13 21.01 2.36
C THR A 600 -33.13 19.94 1.94
N ASP A 601 -32.72 18.98 1.10
CA ASP A 601 -33.58 17.92 0.56
C ASP A 601 -32.81 16.58 0.42
N ALA A 602 -32.57 15.95 1.57
CA ALA A 602 -31.99 14.61 1.61
C ALA A 602 -32.89 13.55 0.95
N GLY A 603 -34.21 13.78 0.86
CA GLY A 603 -35.16 12.86 0.24
C GLY A 603 -34.90 12.71 -1.26
N ALA A 604 -34.84 13.83 -1.98
CA ALA A 604 -34.54 13.83 -3.41
C ALA A 604 -33.15 13.24 -3.72
N ALA A 605 -32.15 13.52 -2.87
CA ALA A 605 -30.81 12.97 -3.03
C ALA A 605 -30.78 11.43 -2.86
N LEU A 606 -31.51 10.89 -1.87
CA LEU A 606 -31.64 9.45 -1.67
C LEU A 606 -32.39 8.80 -2.84
N GLU A 607 -33.44 9.43 -3.36
CA GLU A 607 -34.19 8.92 -4.51
C GLU A 607 -33.34 8.91 -5.79
N ALA A 608 -32.61 10.00 -6.08
CA ALA A 608 -31.71 10.06 -7.23
C ALA A 608 -30.63 8.97 -7.15
N MET A 609 -30.06 8.75 -5.96
CA MET A 609 -29.11 7.65 -5.71
C MET A 609 -29.74 6.27 -5.93
N ALA A 610 -30.97 6.06 -5.46
CA ALA A 610 -31.70 4.81 -5.64
C ALA A 610 -31.98 4.51 -7.11
N GLN A 611 -32.43 5.51 -7.87
CA GLN A 611 -32.70 5.39 -9.30
C GLN A 611 -31.42 5.08 -10.09
N ALA A 612 -30.32 5.79 -9.81
CA ALA A 612 -29.03 5.54 -10.44
C ALA A 612 -28.51 4.11 -10.15
N ARG A 613 -28.58 3.66 -8.90
CA ARG A 613 -28.14 2.32 -8.50
C ARG A 613 -29.06 1.20 -9.00
N GLY A 614 -30.36 1.43 -9.15
CA GLY A 614 -31.31 0.48 -9.73
C GLY A 614 -31.18 -0.96 -9.19
N LEU A 615 -30.98 -1.12 -7.87
CA LEU A 615 -30.50 -2.41 -7.30
C LEU A 615 -31.45 -3.57 -7.57
N ARG A 616 -32.75 -3.33 -7.71
CA ARG A 616 -33.74 -4.36 -8.05
C ARG A 616 -33.51 -4.98 -9.42
N ALA A 617 -33.28 -4.17 -10.45
CA ALA A 617 -32.99 -4.67 -11.80
C ALA A 617 -31.66 -5.44 -11.84
N ARG A 618 -30.67 -4.99 -11.06
CA ARG A 618 -29.39 -5.70 -10.88
C ARG A 618 -29.55 -7.03 -10.14
N ASP A 619 -30.44 -7.09 -9.14
CA ASP A 619 -30.82 -8.34 -8.46
C ASP A 619 -31.44 -9.34 -9.43
N GLU A 620 -32.31 -8.89 -10.33
CA GLU A 620 -32.93 -9.75 -11.36
C GLU A 620 -31.88 -10.27 -12.36
N ALA A 621 -30.97 -9.41 -12.84
CA ALA A 621 -29.88 -9.80 -13.72
C ALA A 621 -28.89 -10.77 -13.04
N ALA A 622 -28.57 -10.55 -11.76
CA ALA A 622 -27.73 -11.46 -10.97
C ALA A 622 -28.40 -12.82 -10.77
N ASP A 623 -29.70 -12.85 -10.45
CA ASP A 623 -30.46 -14.11 -10.32
C ASP A 623 -30.52 -14.88 -11.65
N MET A 624 -30.54 -14.20 -12.80
CA MET A 624 -30.42 -14.85 -14.11
C MET A 624 -29.07 -15.56 -14.29
N LEU A 625 -27.97 -14.84 -14.09
CA LEU A 625 -26.61 -15.39 -14.22
C LEU A 625 -26.39 -16.58 -13.29
N LEU A 626 -26.80 -16.44 -12.02
CA LEU A 626 -26.62 -17.48 -11.02
C LEU A 626 -27.53 -18.69 -11.26
N ALA A 627 -28.79 -18.50 -11.67
CA ALA A 627 -29.70 -19.62 -11.94
C ALA A 627 -29.17 -20.52 -13.07
N GLU A 628 -28.69 -19.90 -14.15
CA GLU A 628 -28.12 -20.60 -15.30
C GLU A 628 -26.90 -21.44 -14.89
N ALA A 629 -25.93 -20.82 -14.21
CA ALA A 629 -24.72 -21.51 -13.80
C ALA A 629 -24.98 -22.61 -12.76
N LEU A 630 -25.85 -22.37 -11.77
CA LEU A 630 -26.25 -23.36 -10.78
C LEU A 630 -26.93 -24.58 -11.44
N ALA A 631 -27.74 -24.36 -12.49
CA ALA A 631 -28.41 -25.44 -13.20
C ALA A 631 -27.44 -26.38 -13.93
N ASN A 632 -26.27 -25.88 -14.33
CA ASN A 632 -25.23 -26.64 -15.02
C ASN A 632 -24.30 -27.40 -14.06
N LEU A 633 -24.20 -27.00 -12.78
CA LEU A 633 -23.41 -27.72 -11.79
C LEU A 633 -23.93 -29.14 -11.52
N PRO A 634 -23.05 -30.12 -11.24
CA PRO A 634 -23.43 -31.43 -10.72
C PRO A 634 -24.26 -31.32 -9.44
N LYS A 635 -25.09 -32.32 -9.14
CA LYS A 635 -26.05 -32.27 -8.02
C LYS A 635 -25.41 -31.90 -6.68
N ALA A 636 -24.24 -32.49 -6.36
CA ALA A 636 -23.51 -32.20 -5.13
C ALA A 636 -23.01 -30.75 -5.08
N GLY A 637 -22.31 -30.29 -6.13
CA GLY A 637 -21.82 -28.92 -6.25
C GLY A 637 -22.94 -27.88 -6.23
N ARG A 638 -24.03 -28.13 -6.96
CA ARG A 638 -25.23 -27.28 -6.95
C ARG A 638 -25.83 -27.14 -5.56
N ARG A 639 -25.92 -28.26 -4.82
CA ARG A 639 -26.42 -28.26 -3.44
C ARG A 639 -25.54 -27.40 -2.54
N THR A 640 -24.22 -27.58 -2.59
CA THR A 640 -23.26 -26.77 -1.83
C THR A 640 -23.43 -25.29 -2.10
N MET A 641 -23.54 -24.89 -3.38
CA MET A 641 -23.65 -23.49 -3.77
C MET A 641 -25.02 -22.88 -3.45
N LEU A 642 -26.12 -23.63 -3.60
CA LEU A 642 -27.45 -23.17 -3.21
C LEU A 642 -27.55 -22.95 -1.70
N LEU A 643 -27.01 -23.88 -0.89
CA LEU A 643 -26.97 -23.73 0.55
C LEU A 643 -26.12 -22.53 0.97
N ALA A 644 -24.99 -22.27 0.30
CA ALA A 644 -24.19 -21.09 0.54
C ALA A 644 -24.93 -19.79 0.19
N TYR A 645 -25.57 -19.73 -0.99
CA TYR A 645 -26.31 -18.54 -1.44
C TYR A 645 -27.49 -18.20 -0.53
N LEU A 646 -28.28 -19.21 -0.16
CA LEU A 646 -29.49 -19.05 0.66
C LEU A 646 -29.20 -18.98 2.16
N GLY A 647 -28.08 -19.56 2.61
CA GLY A 647 -27.61 -19.50 4.00
C GLY A 647 -26.90 -18.19 4.34
N PHE A 648 -26.50 -17.40 3.34
CA PHE A 648 -25.78 -16.15 3.57
C PHE A 648 -26.46 -15.17 4.54
N PRO A 649 -27.79 -14.93 4.52
CA PRO A 649 -28.44 -14.04 5.49
C PRO A 649 -28.19 -14.45 6.95
N PHE A 650 -28.15 -15.75 7.25
CA PHE A 650 -27.82 -16.25 8.59
C PHE A 650 -26.34 -15.99 8.93
N SER A 651 -25.45 -16.21 7.97
CA SER A 651 -24.03 -15.89 8.13
C SER A 651 -23.80 -14.39 8.33
N ASP A 652 -24.46 -13.52 7.57
CA ASP A 652 -24.34 -12.06 7.68
C ASP A 652 -24.88 -11.57 9.04
N ILE A 653 -25.98 -12.14 9.55
CA ILE A 653 -26.49 -11.84 10.90
C ILE A 653 -25.44 -12.18 11.97
N ALA A 654 -24.79 -13.34 11.86
CA ALA A 654 -23.78 -13.77 12.83
C ALA A 654 -22.45 -13.00 12.73
N THR A 655 -22.12 -12.47 11.54
CA THR A 655 -20.77 -11.98 11.23
C THR A 655 -20.68 -10.47 11.12
N LEU A 656 -21.70 -9.78 10.59
CA LEU A 656 -21.70 -8.32 10.47
C LEU A 656 -21.46 -7.60 11.81
N PRO A 657 -22.09 -8.01 12.94
CA PRO A 657 -21.83 -7.40 14.25
C PRO A 657 -20.38 -7.49 14.70
N LEU A 658 -19.66 -8.52 14.25
CA LEU A 658 -18.26 -8.75 14.61
C LEU A 658 -17.29 -7.94 13.75
N LEU A 659 -17.74 -7.35 12.63
CA LEU A 659 -16.91 -6.52 11.75
C LEU A 659 -16.68 -5.09 12.30
N GLN A 660 -17.46 -4.62 13.29
CA GLN A 660 -17.29 -3.33 13.99
C GLN A 660 -17.03 -2.10 13.08
N GLY A 661 -17.66 -2.02 11.90
CA GLY A 661 -17.52 -0.86 11.01
C GLY A 661 -16.25 -0.85 10.15
N ASP A 662 -15.41 -1.88 10.22
CA ASP A 662 -14.41 -2.13 9.18
C ASP A 662 -15.15 -2.59 7.91
N ALA A 663 -15.54 -1.63 7.08
CA ALA A 663 -16.01 -1.82 5.71
C ALA A 663 -14.86 -2.32 4.80
N VAL A 664 -14.03 -3.23 5.31
CA VAL A 664 -13.01 -3.88 4.50
C VAL A 664 -13.74 -4.94 3.71
N ASP A 665 -13.93 -4.59 2.45
CA ASP A 665 -14.46 -5.42 1.38
C ASP A 665 -13.71 -6.75 1.19
N GLU A 666 -12.53 -6.86 1.78
CA GLU A 666 -11.63 -8.00 1.74
C GLU A 666 -11.83 -8.85 3.00
N TYR A 667 -12.61 -9.92 2.88
CA TYR A 667 -12.78 -10.93 3.93
C TYR A 667 -11.58 -11.88 4.03
N ASP A 668 -10.50 -11.61 3.29
CA ASP A 668 -9.27 -12.41 3.30
C ASP A 668 -8.26 -11.77 4.25
N PRO A 669 -7.62 -12.57 5.11
CA PRO A 669 -6.68 -12.05 6.08
C PRO A 669 -5.50 -11.42 5.33
N ILE A 670 -5.20 -10.17 5.66
CA ILE A 670 -4.06 -9.48 5.08
C ILE A 670 -2.80 -10.07 5.70
N LYS A 671 -1.87 -10.52 4.87
CA LYS A 671 -0.58 -11.03 5.33
C LYS A 671 0.44 -9.91 5.33
N VAL A 672 1.37 -9.95 6.28
CA VAL A 672 2.46 -8.99 6.37
C VAL A 672 3.76 -9.73 6.10
N ASP A 673 4.53 -9.22 5.15
CA ASP A 673 5.83 -9.72 4.74
C ASP A 673 6.88 -8.62 4.96
N ARG A 674 8.06 -9.00 5.45
CA ARG A 674 9.22 -8.13 5.58
C ARG A 674 10.28 -8.48 4.52
N ILE A 675 10.92 -7.45 3.98
CA ILE A 675 12.17 -7.55 3.23
C ILE A 675 13.26 -6.82 4.02
N SER A 676 14.20 -7.59 4.56
CA SER A 676 15.27 -7.10 5.44
C SER A 676 16.51 -7.97 5.25
N PRO A 677 17.74 -7.42 5.38
CA PRO A 677 18.95 -8.24 5.36
C PRO A 677 18.92 -9.40 6.36
N GLU A 678 18.28 -9.21 7.51
CA GLU A 678 18.14 -10.22 8.57
C GLU A 678 17.23 -11.39 8.18
N ASP A 679 16.35 -11.20 7.19
CA ASP A 679 15.46 -12.25 6.67
C ASP A 679 16.08 -13.02 5.49
N CYS A 680 17.20 -12.54 4.94
CA CYS A 680 17.82 -13.07 3.72
C CYS A 680 19.08 -13.83 4.09
N THR A 681 19.02 -15.16 3.96
CA THR A 681 20.10 -16.05 4.45
C THR A 681 20.56 -17.03 3.38
N ALA A 682 20.00 -16.97 2.17
CA ALA A 682 20.32 -17.92 1.10
C ALA A 682 21.77 -17.83 0.62
N ILE A 683 22.42 -16.66 0.72
CA ILE A 683 23.82 -16.46 0.34
C ILE A 683 24.70 -16.33 1.61
N ARG A 684 24.45 -15.32 2.45
CA ARG A 684 25.22 -15.07 3.68
C ARG A 684 24.32 -14.96 4.90
N ALA A 685 24.76 -15.54 6.01
CA ALA A 685 24.18 -15.28 7.32
C ALA A 685 24.88 -14.08 7.99
N GLY A 686 24.16 -13.30 8.81
CA GLY A 686 24.72 -12.18 9.58
C GLY A 686 24.05 -10.81 9.37
N GLY A 687 22.99 -10.76 8.56
CA GLY A 687 22.13 -9.58 8.40
C GLY A 687 22.86 -8.37 7.79
N ALA A 688 22.44 -7.17 8.18
CA ALA A 688 22.96 -5.94 7.59
C ALA A 688 24.47 -5.77 7.79
N ASN A 689 25.02 -6.23 8.93
CA ASN A 689 26.46 -6.13 9.22
C ASN A 689 27.33 -6.97 8.28
N ALA A 690 26.81 -8.08 7.77
CA ALA A 690 27.55 -8.97 6.87
C ALA A 690 27.47 -8.54 5.39
N THR A 691 26.48 -7.73 5.04
CA THR A 691 26.09 -7.46 3.64
C THR A 691 26.17 -5.98 3.29
N LEU A 692 25.69 -5.09 4.15
CA LEU A 692 25.56 -3.66 3.85
C LEU A 692 26.76 -2.88 4.36
N LYS A 693 27.27 -1.97 3.53
CA LYS A 693 28.33 -1.01 3.87
C LYS A 693 27.76 0.35 4.22
N GLY A 694 26.58 0.69 3.70
CA GLY A 694 25.88 1.92 4.02
C GLY A 694 25.62 2.10 5.50
N ILE A 695 25.45 1.02 6.29
CA ILE A 695 25.20 1.10 7.75
C ILE A 695 26.29 1.83 8.56
N GLU A 696 27.48 2.03 7.99
CA GLU A 696 28.55 2.86 8.54
C GLU A 696 28.18 4.36 8.54
N PHE A 697 28.92 5.20 9.26
CA PHE A 697 28.70 6.66 9.31
C PHE A 697 27.24 7.08 9.63
N ASN A 698 26.62 6.49 10.65
CA ASN A 698 25.21 6.69 10.99
C ASN A 698 24.24 6.36 9.83
N ASN A 699 24.53 5.27 9.14
CA ASN A 699 23.89 4.81 7.92
C ASN A 699 24.26 5.59 6.65
N PHE A 700 25.02 6.69 6.68
CA PHE A 700 25.36 7.46 5.46
C PHE A 700 26.51 6.88 4.63
N GLY A 701 27.08 5.74 5.00
CA GLY A 701 28.30 5.21 4.37
C GLY A 701 28.25 5.18 2.84
N ALA A 702 27.11 4.81 2.26
CA ALA A 702 26.92 4.74 0.81
C ALA A 702 27.10 6.10 0.12
N PHE A 703 26.71 7.21 0.73
CA PHE A 703 26.88 8.54 0.12
C PHE A 703 28.36 8.98 0.06
N PHE A 704 29.23 8.37 0.86
CA PHE A 704 30.66 8.71 0.91
C PHE A 704 31.55 7.90 -0.03
N SER A 705 31.07 6.79 -0.61
CA SER A 705 31.89 5.95 -1.49
C SER A 705 31.06 5.27 -2.58
N ARG A 706 31.54 5.35 -3.83
CA ARG A 706 30.93 4.65 -4.97
C ARG A 706 30.90 3.13 -4.76
N VAL A 707 31.97 2.55 -4.21
CA VAL A 707 32.05 1.12 -3.89
C VAL A 707 30.92 0.71 -2.95
N TYR A 708 30.63 1.54 -1.94
CA TYR A 708 29.56 1.25 -0.97
C TYR A 708 28.17 1.34 -1.60
N ARG A 709 27.95 2.27 -2.55
CA ARG A 709 26.69 2.35 -3.31
C ARG A 709 26.49 1.11 -4.17
N GLU A 710 27.51 0.71 -4.93
CA GLU A 710 27.43 -0.48 -5.77
C GLU A 710 27.20 -1.75 -4.93
N ASN A 711 27.87 -1.89 -3.77
CA ASN A 711 27.65 -2.98 -2.83
C ASN A 711 26.19 -3.03 -2.33
N ASP A 712 25.70 -1.92 -1.78
CA ASP A 712 24.37 -1.87 -1.16
C ASP A 712 23.25 -2.05 -2.20
N TYR A 713 23.43 -1.49 -3.40
CA TYR A 713 22.52 -1.70 -4.52
C TYR A 713 22.44 -3.18 -4.92
N LEU A 714 23.59 -3.84 -5.08
CA LEU A 714 23.65 -5.25 -5.45
C LEU A 714 22.97 -6.14 -4.40
N TRP A 715 23.30 -5.95 -3.11
CA TRP A 715 22.65 -6.68 -2.02
C TRP A 715 21.15 -6.38 -1.94
N GLY A 716 20.72 -5.16 -2.25
CA GLY A 716 19.31 -4.81 -2.38
C GLY A 716 18.59 -5.67 -3.41
N ARG A 717 19.18 -5.85 -4.60
CA ARG A 717 18.61 -6.72 -5.63
C ARG A 717 18.58 -8.19 -5.20
N LEU A 718 19.68 -8.71 -4.64
CA LEU A 718 19.77 -10.11 -4.20
C LEU A 718 18.77 -10.44 -3.09
N HIS A 719 18.65 -9.60 -2.06
CA HIS A 719 17.67 -9.78 -0.99
C HIS A 719 16.23 -9.58 -1.49
N GLY A 720 16.02 -8.62 -2.41
CA GLY A 720 14.75 -8.40 -3.09
C GLY A 720 14.26 -9.67 -3.77
N VAL A 721 15.10 -10.30 -4.60
CA VAL A 721 14.69 -11.50 -5.34
C VAL A 721 14.43 -12.71 -4.44
N GLU A 722 15.25 -12.93 -3.41
CA GLU A 722 15.06 -14.01 -2.43
C GLU A 722 13.67 -13.93 -1.79
N ARG A 723 13.32 -12.76 -1.27
CA ARG A 723 12.03 -12.55 -0.58
C ARG A 723 10.84 -12.52 -1.52
N LEU A 724 10.98 -11.92 -2.71
CA LEU A 724 9.89 -11.87 -3.68
C LEU A 724 9.50 -13.26 -4.20
N LEU A 725 10.47 -14.16 -4.42
CA LEU A 725 10.18 -15.54 -4.81
C LEU A 725 9.36 -16.27 -3.73
N ASP A 726 9.69 -16.08 -2.45
CA ASP A 726 8.94 -16.66 -1.33
C ASP A 726 7.51 -16.11 -1.25
N ILE A 727 7.34 -14.80 -1.42
CA ILE A 727 6.04 -14.13 -1.41
C ILE A 727 5.16 -14.70 -2.54
N VAL A 728 5.68 -14.79 -3.76
CA VAL A 728 4.97 -15.31 -4.93
C VAL A 728 4.52 -16.75 -4.72
N ILE A 729 5.42 -17.65 -4.29
CA ILE A 729 5.07 -19.06 -4.10
C ILE A 729 4.09 -19.26 -2.93
N SER A 730 4.22 -18.46 -1.87
CA SER A 730 3.30 -18.53 -0.73
C SER A 730 1.86 -18.10 -1.06
N ALA A 731 1.64 -17.41 -2.19
CA ALA A 731 0.30 -17.05 -2.68
C ALA A 731 -0.49 -18.24 -3.25
N ILE A 732 0.21 -19.32 -3.62
CA ILE A 732 -0.39 -20.56 -4.13
C ILE A 732 -0.80 -21.48 -2.97
N PRO A 733 -1.93 -22.22 -3.04
CA PRO A 733 -2.32 -23.18 -2.01
C PRO A 733 -1.26 -24.28 -1.79
N ALA A 734 -1.02 -24.66 -0.54
CA ALA A 734 0.05 -25.62 -0.19
C ALA A 734 0.05 -26.94 -0.98
N PRO A 735 -1.10 -27.59 -1.30
CA PRO A 735 -1.11 -28.83 -2.07
C PRO A 735 -0.63 -28.69 -3.53
N THR A 736 -0.72 -27.49 -4.10
CA THR A 736 -0.40 -27.21 -5.50
C THR A 736 0.84 -26.32 -5.67
N ARG A 737 1.59 -26.08 -4.59
CA ARG A 737 2.86 -25.33 -4.63
C ARG A 737 3.95 -26.14 -5.32
N LEU A 738 4.85 -25.41 -5.99
CA LEU A 738 6.11 -25.98 -6.45
C LEU A 738 6.92 -26.52 -5.25
N PRO A 739 7.65 -27.65 -5.42
CA PRO A 739 8.44 -28.23 -4.35
C PRO A 739 9.61 -27.31 -3.96
N GLU A 740 10.07 -27.41 -2.70
CA GLU A 740 11.17 -26.56 -2.19
C GLU A 740 12.45 -26.64 -3.03
N GLY A 741 12.76 -27.81 -3.62
CA GLY A 741 13.91 -27.97 -4.51
C GLY A 741 13.82 -27.10 -5.77
N ALA A 742 12.62 -26.94 -6.34
CA ALA A 742 12.41 -26.06 -7.49
C ALA A 742 12.62 -24.60 -7.09
N LEU A 743 12.11 -24.19 -5.93
CA LEU A 743 12.32 -22.82 -5.41
C LEU A 743 13.81 -22.50 -5.19
N ARG A 744 14.59 -23.44 -4.66
CA ARG A 744 16.05 -23.26 -4.54
C ARG A 744 16.72 -23.05 -5.90
N ASN A 745 16.31 -23.80 -6.92
CA ASN A 745 16.82 -23.62 -8.28
C ASN A 745 16.44 -22.25 -8.86
N TYR A 746 15.20 -21.79 -8.63
CA TYR A 746 14.77 -20.46 -9.02
C TYR A 746 15.58 -19.35 -8.33
N ARG A 747 15.83 -19.47 -7.01
CA ARG A 747 16.69 -18.52 -6.30
C ARG A 747 18.10 -18.47 -6.89
N ARG A 748 18.72 -19.64 -7.07
CA ARG A 748 20.05 -19.75 -7.68
C ARG A 748 20.09 -19.11 -9.07
N ALA A 749 19.14 -19.46 -9.94
CA ALA A 749 19.05 -18.90 -11.28
C ALA A 749 18.88 -17.37 -11.25
N ALA A 750 18.03 -16.86 -10.35
CA ALA A 750 17.80 -15.43 -10.24
C ALA A 750 19.03 -14.67 -9.72
N PHE A 751 19.73 -15.21 -8.72
CA PHE A 751 20.97 -14.61 -8.23
C PHE A 751 22.01 -14.52 -9.34
N LEU A 752 22.24 -15.61 -10.07
CA LEU A 752 23.19 -15.63 -11.18
C LEU A 752 22.79 -14.65 -12.30
N ALA A 753 21.49 -14.58 -12.64
CA ALA A 753 20.99 -13.61 -13.62
C ALA A 753 21.23 -12.14 -13.19
N ILE A 754 21.09 -11.83 -11.90
CA ILE A 754 21.40 -10.49 -11.36
C ILE A 754 22.89 -10.21 -11.45
N LEU A 755 23.74 -11.18 -11.08
CA LEU A 755 25.19 -11.02 -11.17
C LEU A 755 25.65 -10.82 -12.62
N ASP A 756 25.11 -11.59 -13.57
CA ASP A 756 25.39 -11.44 -15.01
C ASP A 756 24.97 -10.07 -15.54
N GLU A 757 23.81 -9.56 -15.12
CA GLU A 757 23.30 -8.25 -15.54
C GLU A 757 24.17 -7.10 -15.00
N GLU A 758 24.61 -7.21 -13.74
CA GLU A 758 25.26 -6.11 -13.03
C GLU A 758 26.79 -6.11 -13.13
N GLU A 759 27.42 -7.21 -13.57
CA GLU A 759 28.87 -7.32 -13.70
C GLU A 759 29.50 -6.20 -14.54
N SER A 760 28.84 -5.82 -15.65
CA SER A 760 29.31 -4.72 -16.50
C SER A 760 29.02 -3.32 -15.94
N ARG A 761 28.10 -3.23 -14.98
CA ARG A 761 27.54 -1.97 -14.45
C ARG A 761 28.13 -1.57 -13.10
N LEU A 762 28.66 -2.54 -12.37
CA LEU A 762 29.20 -2.38 -11.02
C LEU A 762 30.70 -2.72 -10.97
N PRO A 763 31.55 -1.94 -11.67
CA PRO A 763 32.97 -2.26 -11.83
C PRO A 763 33.76 -2.20 -10.52
N HIS A 764 33.29 -1.48 -9.50
CA HIS A 764 34.00 -1.30 -8.23
C HIS A 764 33.74 -2.43 -7.23
N VAL A 765 32.81 -3.34 -7.53
CA VAL A 765 32.49 -4.52 -6.71
C VAL A 765 32.63 -5.82 -7.52
N ALA A 766 33.45 -5.83 -8.57
CA ALA A 766 33.74 -7.01 -9.38
C ALA A 766 34.24 -8.20 -8.54
N ASP A 767 35.11 -7.95 -7.55
CA ASP A 767 35.61 -8.99 -6.63
C ASP A 767 34.48 -9.58 -5.75
N LEU A 768 33.53 -8.74 -5.32
CA LEU A 768 32.35 -9.21 -4.59
C LEU A 768 31.48 -10.08 -5.50
N ILE A 769 31.25 -9.68 -6.76
CA ILE A 769 30.48 -10.48 -7.73
C ILE A 769 31.15 -11.84 -7.94
N ALA A 770 32.46 -11.88 -8.14
CA ALA A 770 33.21 -13.12 -8.29
C ALA A 770 33.05 -14.04 -7.06
N GLY A 771 33.22 -13.50 -5.85
CA GLY A 771 33.03 -14.26 -4.60
C GLY A 771 31.59 -14.75 -4.42
N LEU A 772 30.59 -13.95 -4.77
CA LEU A 772 29.19 -14.35 -4.71
C LEU A 772 28.87 -15.51 -5.66
N ARG A 773 29.46 -15.53 -6.87
CA ARG A 773 29.30 -16.66 -7.80
C ARG A 773 29.81 -17.97 -7.19
N GLU A 774 30.94 -17.93 -6.48
CA GLU A 774 31.48 -19.11 -5.76
C GLU A 774 30.57 -19.56 -4.61
N GLU A 775 30.01 -18.61 -3.85
CA GLU A 775 29.09 -18.90 -2.74
C GLU A 775 27.76 -19.51 -3.20
N ILE A 776 27.25 -19.07 -4.35
CA ILE A 776 25.99 -19.55 -4.94
C ILE A 776 26.15 -20.94 -5.60
N GLY A 777 27.35 -21.23 -6.10
CA GLY A 777 27.71 -22.46 -6.81
C GLY A 777 27.30 -22.46 -8.27
#